data_AF-A0A7I8CVD2-F1
#
_entry.id   AF-A0A7I8CVD2-F1
#
_cell.length_a   1.000
_cell.length_b   1.000
_cell.length_c   1.000
_cell.angle_alpha   90.00
_cell.angle_beta   90.00
_cell.angle_gamma   90.00
#
_symmetry.space_group_name_H-M   'P 1'
#
loop_
_entity.id
_entity.type
_entity.pdbx_description
1 polymer ?
#
loop_
_entity_poly.entity_id
_entity_poly.type
_entity_poly.pdbx_seq_one_letter_code
_entity_poly.pdbx_strand_id
1 'polypeptide(L)'
;MPAVPLFALSLLSAATLGYEILLMRLFSIIQWHHFAYMMISVALLGYGAAGAVVALAQRWLVTRFATVFVGGAILFGVFSVASFTFAQRVAFNPLEILWDPREPLRLLLIYLLLFVPFFCAATSVCLTFTRFNDQIPRIYSFDIGGAGLGSLAIIGALFALRPLDALRLLGAAGITAAALACAECRWHRWWLPALLLGAAAVLAAGLPRDWLALRPSEYKELSQTLHIKDAHVVAESSSPLGLVTVVESPLIPFRHAPGLSLNATMEPPHQLGVFTDGDGLSALNRYDGRREPLGYLDYLTSALPYHLLRRPQVLVLGSGAGSDVLQALYHEASAIDAVELNPQIVDVVQRRFADFSGKPYSAPHVRVFTGEARGFVAARDERYDLIQVALLDSFSASSAGLYALSESYLYTVQAFQDYLRHLNPGGMLAITRWVTLPPRDVLKLFATGVLAMENTGVTQPARRLVLIRGWKTATLLVKNGDFDDADIAALGRFCRARSFDVGYYPGMQAAEANRYNVLERPYFFDAARALLSPGRDTFFARYKFDVRPATDDRPYFFHFFKWRSLPEFIALKGRGGLPLLEWGYPVLIATLFQATLTAMALILFPLWVLTRRKRTAHGSPLLIAASRSKTTPSPAAISGRRVAIYFVAIGFAFMFIEIAFIQKFVLLLSHPLYAVAVVLCAFLSFAGLGSRYTQRLQGREAPFASHAPRSGRNTNRSSVAATAIVTIAAISFFYLLVLPALFPLLIPLSDPARIVIAVLLVAPLAFAMGMPFPLGLSRVAAGADTLVPWAWGVNACTSVVAAVLATVLAIHLGFTAVVVIAVLLYLAAAAAYP
;
A
#
# COMPACT_ATOMS: atom_id res chain seq x y z
N MET A 1 36.09 -23.99 14.64
CA MET A 1 35.30 -22.72 14.64
C MET A 1 34.16 -22.87 13.65
N PRO A 2 32.95 -22.34 13.92
CA PRO A 2 31.84 -22.43 12.97
C PRO A 2 32.18 -21.68 11.68
N ALA A 3 31.87 -22.27 10.52
CA ALA A 3 31.95 -21.58 9.24
C ALA A 3 30.79 -20.56 9.11
N VAL A 4 30.91 -19.64 8.15
CA VAL A 4 29.87 -18.65 7.88
C VAL A 4 28.68 -19.35 7.20
N PRO A 5 27.46 -19.30 7.77
CA PRO A 5 26.30 -20.01 7.23
C PRO A 5 25.59 -19.19 6.14
N LEU A 6 26.19 -19.11 4.95
CA LEU A 6 25.77 -18.20 3.87
C LEU A 6 24.43 -18.61 3.24
N PHE A 7 24.24 -19.91 2.98
CA PHE A 7 23.00 -20.39 2.37
C PHE A 7 21.86 -20.38 3.37
N ALA A 8 22.12 -20.73 4.63
CA ALA A 8 21.13 -20.61 5.69
C ALA A 8 20.71 -19.16 5.91
N LEU A 9 21.65 -18.21 5.91
CA LEU A 9 21.37 -16.78 6.00
C LEU A 9 20.49 -16.32 4.84
N SER A 10 20.88 -16.65 3.60
CA SER A 10 20.11 -16.28 2.40
C SER A 10 18.69 -16.81 2.45
N LEU A 11 18.47 -18.07 2.86
CA LEU A 11 17.15 -18.67 2.96
C LEU A 11 16.31 -18.03 4.08
N LEU A 12 16.93 -17.73 5.23
CA LEU A 12 16.24 -17.08 6.35
C LEU A 12 15.81 -15.65 5.97
N SER A 13 16.68 -14.89 5.31
CA SER A 13 16.37 -13.54 4.82
C SER A 13 15.29 -13.57 3.73
N ALA A 14 15.35 -14.55 2.82
CA ALA A 14 14.30 -14.80 1.83
C ALA A 14 12.94 -15.09 2.50
N ALA A 15 12.93 -15.98 3.50
CA ALA A 15 11.72 -16.34 4.22
C ALA A 15 11.16 -15.15 5.03
N THR A 16 12.02 -14.32 5.60
CA THR A 16 11.62 -13.15 6.40
C THR A 16 10.98 -12.07 5.54
N LEU A 17 11.58 -11.70 4.40
CA LEU A 17 10.99 -10.70 3.50
C LEU A 17 9.75 -11.27 2.78
N GLY A 18 9.77 -12.56 2.43
CA GLY A 18 8.57 -13.25 1.92
C GLY A 18 7.43 -13.24 2.95
N TYR A 19 7.73 -13.37 4.23
CA TYR A 19 6.75 -13.34 5.32
C TYR A 19 6.13 -11.94 5.49
N GLU A 20 6.92 -10.88 5.37
CA GLU A 20 6.42 -9.51 5.36
C GLU A 20 5.37 -9.29 4.27
N ILE A 21 5.66 -9.72 3.04
CA ILE A 21 4.73 -9.58 1.91
C ILE A 21 3.49 -10.47 2.08
N LEU A 22 3.68 -11.70 2.55
CA LEU A 22 2.56 -12.59 2.81
C LEU A 22 1.65 -12.05 3.91
N LEU A 23 2.19 -11.43 4.96
CA LEU A 23 1.38 -10.82 6.02
C LEU A 23 0.49 -9.71 5.47
N MET A 24 0.98 -8.88 4.55
CA MET A 24 0.14 -7.87 3.89
C MET A 24 -1.06 -8.51 3.18
N ARG A 25 -0.84 -9.65 2.49
CA ARG A 25 -1.90 -10.41 1.81
C ARG A 25 -2.85 -11.09 2.78
N LEU A 26 -2.34 -11.69 3.86
CA LEU A 26 -3.17 -12.35 4.86
C LEU A 26 -4.06 -11.34 5.59
N PHE A 27 -3.51 -10.21 6.04
CA PHE A 27 -4.26 -9.14 6.70
C PHE A 27 -5.26 -8.45 5.78
N SER A 28 -4.97 -8.36 4.48
CA SER A 28 -5.94 -7.94 3.47
C SER A 28 -7.20 -8.83 3.47
N ILE A 29 -7.03 -10.14 3.62
CA ILE A 29 -8.14 -11.11 3.62
C ILE A 29 -8.88 -11.09 4.97
N ILE A 30 -8.17 -11.10 6.10
CA ILE A 30 -8.82 -11.19 7.42
C ILE A 30 -9.33 -9.85 7.97
N GLN A 31 -8.66 -8.76 7.62
CA GLN A 31 -8.91 -7.39 8.07
C GLN A 31 -8.99 -6.47 6.84
N TRP A 32 -8.14 -5.47 6.66
CA TRP A 32 -8.15 -4.64 5.45
C TRP A 32 -6.73 -4.35 4.96
N HIS A 33 -6.58 -3.97 3.70
CA HIS A 33 -5.28 -3.71 3.04
C HIS A 33 -4.46 -2.61 3.75
N HIS A 34 -5.10 -1.77 4.57
CA HIS A 34 -4.51 -0.67 5.32
C HIS A 34 -3.41 -1.08 6.31
N PHE A 35 -3.38 -2.34 6.74
CA PHE A 35 -2.33 -2.84 7.64
C PHE A 35 -0.98 -3.08 6.95
N ALA A 36 -0.88 -2.88 5.63
CA ALA A 36 0.37 -3.05 4.89
C ALA A 36 1.52 -2.21 5.46
N TYR A 37 1.30 -0.90 5.69
CA TYR A 37 2.31 0.00 6.29
C TYR A 37 2.69 -0.41 7.72
N MET A 38 1.74 -0.97 8.47
CA MET A 38 2.00 -1.52 9.79
C MET A 38 2.96 -2.72 9.70
N MET A 39 2.82 -3.59 8.70
CA MET A 39 3.72 -4.74 8.52
C MET A 39 5.16 -4.32 8.28
N ILE A 40 5.40 -3.32 7.42
CA ILE A 40 6.74 -2.76 7.17
C ILE A 40 7.34 -2.22 8.48
N SER A 41 6.56 -1.45 9.23
CA SER A 41 6.96 -0.88 10.52
C SER A 41 7.29 -1.98 11.57
N VAL A 42 6.49 -3.05 11.64
CA VAL A 42 6.72 -4.20 12.55
C VAL A 42 8.00 -4.94 12.18
N ALA A 43 8.24 -5.18 10.88
CA ALA A 43 9.44 -5.83 10.40
C ALA A 43 10.70 -5.04 10.78
N LEU A 44 10.72 -3.74 10.49
CA LEU A 44 11.82 -2.84 10.84
C LEU A 44 12.04 -2.76 12.36
N LEU A 45 10.96 -2.78 13.16
CA LEU A 45 11.08 -2.82 14.62
C LEU A 45 11.74 -4.11 15.09
N GLY A 46 11.37 -5.26 14.49
CA GLY A 46 12.01 -6.56 14.71
C GLY A 46 13.52 -6.50 14.53
N TYR A 47 13.97 -5.94 13.41
CA TYR A 47 15.40 -5.77 13.10
C TYR A 47 16.09 -4.78 14.05
N GLY A 48 15.47 -3.64 14.34
CA GLY A 48 16.02 -2.63 15.25
C GLY A 48 16.20 -3.15 16.67
N ALA A 49 15.19 -3.84 17.20
CA ALA A 49 15.23 -4.44 18.54
C ALA A 49 16.22 -5.60 18.62
N ALA A 50 16.29 -6.45 17.59
CA ALA A 50 17.27 -7.53 17.51
C ALA A 50 18.71 -6.98 17.52
N GLY A 51 18.98 -5.93 16.74
CA GLY A 51 20.29 -5.26 16.75
C GLY A 51 20.65 -4.67 18.11
N ALA A 52 19.68 -4.04 18.80
CA ALA A 52 19.88 -3.56 20.16
C ALA A 52 20.24 -4.72 21.10
N VAL A 53 19.49 -5.82 21.10
CA VAL A 53 19.77 -6.99 21.95
C VAL A 53 21.12 -7.63 21.64
N VAL A 54 21.47 -7.80 20.36
CA VAL A 54 22.77 -8.34 19.94
C VAL A 54 23.91 -7.44 20.42
N ALA A 55 23.76 -6.12 20.36
CA ALA A 55 24.77 -5.19 20.89
C ALA A 55 24.91 -5.26 22.42
N LEU A 56 23.81 -5.51 23.15
CA LEU A 56 23.82 -5.62 24.62
C LEU A 56 24.45 -6.93 25.10
N ALA A 57 24.08 -8.04 24.47
CA ALA A 57 24.47 -9.38 24.87
C ALA A 57 25.58 -9.99 23.97
N GLN A 58 26.29 -9.16 23.21
CA GLN A 58 27.25 -9.57 22.18
C GLN A 58 28.21 -10.66 22.66
N ARG A 59 28.88 -10.47 23.81
CA ARG A 59 29.87 -11.42 24.34
C ARG A 59 29.29 -12.82 24.56
N TRP A 60 28.06 -12.88 25.07
CA TRP A 60 27.36 -14.14 25.33
C TRP A 60 26.79 -14.77 24.05
N LEU A 61 26.21 -13.96 23.17
CA LEU A 61 25.61 -14.46 21.92
C LEU A 61 26.67 -14.96 20.94
N VAL A 62 27.80 -14.25 20.80
CA VAL A 62 28.90 -14.59 19.89
C VAL A 62 29.56 -15.91 20.28
N THR A 63 29.69 -16.20 21.58
CA THR A 63 30.25 -17.48 22.06
C THR A 63 29.33 -18.66 21.80
N ARG A 64 28.02 -18.42 21.69
CA ARG A 64 26.98 -19.43 21.40
C ARG A 64 26.39 -19.27 19.99
N PHE A 65 27.19 -18.79 19.04
CA PHE A 65 26.74 -18.41 17.69
C PHE A 65 25.82 -19.43 17.03
N ALA A 66 26.30 -20.68 16.88
CA ALA A 66 25.54 -21.71 16.18
C ALA A 66 24.19 -21.97 16.87
N THR A 67 24.19 -22.06 18.20
CA THR A 67 22.97 -22.28 18.99
C THR A 67 21.96 -21.16 18.86
N VAL A 68 22.42 -19.90 18.90
CA VAL A 68 21.53 -18.75 18.78
C VAL A 68 20.99 -18.63 17.36
N PHE A 69 21.81 -18.86 16.34
CA PHE A 69 21.38 -18.81 14.94
C PHE A 69 20.34 -19.89 14.65
N VAL A 70 20.65 -21.15 14.96
CA VAL A 70 19.74 -22.30 14.74
C VAL A 70 18.47 -22.12 15.56
N GLY A 71 18.59 -21.70 16.82
CA GLY A 71 17.44 -21.38 17.67
C GLY A 71 16.58 -20.26 17.08
N GLY A 72 17.18 -19.16 16.64
CA GLY A 72 16.48 -18.03 16.02
C GLY A 72 15.75 -18.43 14.73
N ALA A 73 16.37 -19.25 13.88
CA ALA A 73 15.77 -19.76 12.66
C ALA A 73 14.59 -20.72 12.92
N ILE A 74 14.71 -21.62 13.92
CA ILE A 74 13.61 -22.50 14.36
C ILE A 74 12.46 -21.65 14.94
N LEU A 75 12.79 -20.70 15.82
CA LEU A 75 11.79 -19.84 16.45
C LEU A 75 11.08 -18.97 15.41
N PHE A 76 11.79 -18.46 14.40
CA PHE A 76 11.14 -17.81 13.26
C PHE A 76 10.17 -18.76 12.54
N GLY A 77 10.61 -19.99 12.24
CA GLY A 77 9.77 -20.97 11.55
C GLY A 77 8.49 -21.33 12.31
N VAL A 78 8.57 -21.44 13.64
CA VAL A 78 7.43 -21.72 14.51
C VAL A 78 6.55 -20.48 14.71
N PHE A 79 7.16 -19.34 15.05
CA PHE A 79 6.41 -18.12 15.35
C PHE A 79 5.84 -17.43 14.12
N SER A 80 6.36 -17.64 12.91
CA SER A 80 5.73 -17.11 11.69
C SER A 80 4.29 -17.62 11.55
N VAL A 81 4.08 -18.92 11.81
CA VAL A 81 2.75 -19.56 11.81
C VAL A 81 1.99 -19.23 13.11
N ALA A 82 2.61 -19.40 14.27
CA ALA A 82 1.94 -19.25 15.56
C ALA A 82 1.50 -17.80 15.81
N SER A 83 2.37 -16.80 15.60
CA SER A 83 2.06 -15.39 15.80
C SER A 83 0.91 -14.93 14.89
N PHE A 84 0.90 -15.34 13.62
CA PHE A 84 -0.22 -15.04 12.74
C PHE A 84 -1.52 -15.68 13.25
N THR A 85 -1.47 -16.95 13.66
CA THR A 85 -2.63 -17.68 14.18
C THR A 85 -3.20 -17.05 15.45
N PHE A 86 -2.34 -16.56 16.35
CA PHE A 86 -2.79 -15.82 17.52
C PHE A 86 -3.28 -14.42 17.18
N ALA A 87 -2.61 -13.71 16.27
CA ALA A 87 -3.00 -12.37 15.86
C ALA A 87 -4.41 -12.34 15.25
N GLN A 88 -4.76 -13.31 14.39
CA GLN A 88 -6.12 -13.38 13.82
C GLN A 88 -7.22 -13.74 14.84
N ARG A 89 -6.85 -14.26 16.02
CA ARG A 89 -7.81 -14.54 17.11
C ARG A 89 -8.04 -13.33 18.02
N VAL A 90 -7.19 -12.30 17.91
CA VAL A 90 -7.44 -11.04 18.59
C VAL A 90 -8.62 -10.38 17.90
N ALA A 91 -9.75 -10.30 18.59
CA ALA A 91 -10.96 -9.63 18.11
C ALA A 91 -10.73 -8.11 18.06
N PHE A 92 -9.95 -7.64 17.09
CA PHE A 92 -9.70 -6.21 16.87
C PHE A 92 -10.74 -5.66 15.91
N ASN A 93 -11.42 -4.60 16.33
CA ASN A 93 -12.32 -3.84 15.48
C ASN A 93 -11.72 -2.44 15.24
N PRO A 94 -11.21 -2.15 14.02
CA PRO A 94 -10.66 -0.84 13.71
C PRO A 94 -11.71 0.27 13.83
N LEU A 95 -12.99 -0.06 13.63
CA LEU A 95 -14.07 0.90 13.78
C LEU A 95 -14.08 1.39 15.23
N GLU A 96 -13.85 0.52 16.23
CA GLU A 96 -13.95 0.78 17.68
C GLU A 96 -12.82 1.57 18.35
N ILE A 97 -11.77 1.94 17.60
CA ILE A 97 -10.52 2.45 18.18
C ILE A 97 -10.66 3.74 19.00
N LEU A 98 -11.64 4.59 18.70
CA LEU A 98 -11.91 5.84 19.45
C LEU A 98 -12.96 5.67 20.55
N TRP A 99 -13.58 4.50 20.69
CA TRP A 99 -14.73 4.25 21.56
C TRP A 99 -14.40 3.24 22.65
N ASP A 100 -13.75 2.13 22.28
CA ASP A 100 -13.24 1.17 23.24
C ASP A 100 -11.73 1.39 23.43
N PRO A 101 -11.29 1.85 24.62
CA PRO A 101 -9.86 2.00 24.93
C PRO A 101 -9.09 0.68 24.89
N ARG A 102 -9.78 -0.47 24.84
CA ARG A 102 -9.16 -1.79 24.64
C ARG A 102 -8.72 -2.00 23.20
N GLU A 103 -9.30 -1.34 22.21
CA GLU A 103 -8.93 -1.55 20.80
C GLU A 103 -7.50 -1.08 20.48
N PRO A 104 -7.03 0.10 20.92
CA PRO A 104 -5.59 0.43 20.83
C PRO A 104 -4.69 -0.61 21.51
N LEU A 105 -5.13 -1.21 22.62
CA LEU A 105 -4.38 -2.28 23.31
C LEU A 105 -4.38 -3.59 22.51
N ARG A 106 -5.50 -3.94 21.87
CA ARG A 106 -5.60 -5.09 20.95
C ARG A 106 -4.73 -4.88 19.72
N LEU A 107 -4.69 -3.67 19.16
CA LEU A 107 -3.78 -3.30 18.08
C LEU A 107 -2.31 -3.43 18.51
N LEU A 108 -1.97 -2.97 19.71
CA LEU A 108 -0.64 -3.15 20.29
C LEU A 108 -0.30 -4.64 20.47
N LEU A 109 -1.25 -5.46 20.92
CA LEU A 109 -1.06 -6.90 21.06
C LEU A 109 -0.79 -7.56 19.71
N ILE A 110 -1.56 -7.25 18.67
CA ILE A 110 -1.32 -7.73 17.30
C ILE A 110 0.09 -7.33 16.84
N TYR A 111 0.45 -6.07 17.04
CA TYR A 111 1.75 -5.53 16.65
C TYR A 111 2.92 -6.25 17.35
N LEU A 112 2.78 -6.53 18.66
CA LEU A 112 3.78 -7.27 19.44
C LEU A 112 3.85 -8.76 19.07
N LEU A 113 2.72 -9.40 18.76
CA LEU A 113 2.70 -10.81 18.31
C LEU A 113 3.45 -10.96 16.98
N LEU A 114 3.16 -10.09 16.02
CA LEU A 114 3.78 -10.12 14.68
C LEU A 114 5.25 -9.69 14.70
N PHE A 115 5.68 -8.91 15.70
CA PHE A 115 7.08 -8.55 15.91
C PHE A 115 7.99 -9.75 16.19
N VAL A 116 7.49 -10.78 16.89
CA VAL A 116 8.29 -11.93 17.36
C VAL A 116 9.05 -12.65 16.23
N PRO A 117 8.41 -13.12 15.12
CA PRO A 117 9.14 -13.80 14.06
C PRO A 117 10.26 -12.93 13.47
N PHE A 118 10.00 -11.66 13.18
CA PHE A 118 11.02 -10.75 12.67
C PHE A 118 12.19 -10.58 13.63
N PHE A 119 11.92 -10.44 14.93
CA PHE A 119 12.96 -10.38 15.95
C PHE A 119 13.83 -11.65 15.99
N CYS A 120 13.23 -12.83 15.89
CA CYS A 120 13.95 -14.12 15.87
C CYS A 120 14.86 -14.26 14.66
N ALA A 121 14.35 -13.97 13.46
CA ALA A 121 15.14 -14.01 12.23
C ALA A 121 16.26 -12.95 12.26
N ALA A 122 15.91 -11.71 12.58
CA ALA A 122 16.85 -10.60 12.63
C ALA A 122 17.96 -10.79 13.67
N THR A 123 17.70 -11.48 14.78
CA THR A 123 18.74 -11.82 15.77
C THR A 123 19.81 -12.69 15.13
N SER A 124 19.42 -13.66 14.31
CA SER A 124 20.35 -14.56 13.60
C SER A 124 21.17 -13.80 12.54
N VAL A 125 20.50 -12.90 11.79
CA VAL A 125 21.15 -12.03 10.78
C VAL A 125 22.15 -11.08 11.45
N CYS A 126 21.71 -10.30 12.44
CA CYS A 126 22.56 -9.33 13.17
C CYS A 126 23.74 -10.00 13.86
N LEU A 127 23.54 -11.19 14.45
CA LEU A 127 24.60 -11.95 15.08
C LEU A 127 25.64 -12.45 14.07
N THR A 128 25.23 -12.81 12.85
CA THR A 128 26.13 -13.22 11.76
C THR A 128 27.05 -12.07 11.35
N PHE A 129 26.51 -10.86 11.17
CA PHE A 129 27.32 -9.65 10.93
C PHE A 129 28.29 -9.36 12.08
N THR A 130 27.86 -9.61 13.32
CA THR A 130 28.66 -9.34 14.52
C THR A 130 29.79 -10.36 14.74
N ARG A 131 29.54 -11.64 14.44
CA ARG A 131 30.53 -12.73 14.61
C ARG A 131 31.59 -12.73 13.52
N PHE A 132 31.20 -12.45 12.28
CA PHE A 132 32.03 -12.56 11.08
C PHE A 132 32.23 -11.20 10.42
N ASN A 133 32.65 -10.22 11.22
CA ASN A 133 32.91 -8.84 10.80
C ASN A 133 33.93 -8.73 9.65
N ASP A 134 34.85 -9.69 9.51
CA ASP A 134 35.83 -9.72 8.42
C ASP A 134 35.21 -10.07 7.04
N GLN A 135 34.01 -10.65 7.01
CA GLN A 135 33.34 -11.13 5.79
C GLN A 135 32.01 -10.41 5.50
N ILE A 136 31.79 -9.22 6.08
CA ILE A 136 30.58 -8.40 5.89
C ILE A 136 30.14 -8.29 4.42
N PRO A 137 31.02 -7.98 3.43
CA PRO A 137 30.60 -7.83 2.04
C PRO A 137 29.97 -9.11 1.46
N ARG A 138 30.45 -10.28 1.89
CA ARG A 138 29.97 -11.58 1.42
C ARG A 138 28.66 -11.94 2.11
N ILE A 139 28.58 -11.80 3.42
CA ILE A 139 27.37 -12.04 4.23
C ILE A 139 26.23 -11.18 3.71
N TYR A 140 26.49 -9.89 3.54
CA TYR A 140 25.52 -8.93 3.05
C TYR A 140 25.00 -9.24 1.65
N SER A 141 25.84 -9.75 0.75
CA SER A 141 25.39 -10.16 -0.59
C SER A 141 24.43 -11.34 -0.57
N PHE A 142 24.63 -12.31 0.32
CA PHE A 142 23.73 -13.45 0.48
C PHE A 142 22.44 -13.07 1.22
N ASP A 143 22.54 -12.20 2.22
CA ASP A 143 21.39 -11.66 2.96
C ASP A 143 20.43 -10.92 2.00
N ILE A 144 20.94 -9.94 1.25
CA ILE A 144 20.11 -9.16 0.32
C ILE A 144 19.67 -9.99 -0.88
N GLY A 145 20.56 -10.79 -1.47
CA GLY A 145 20.18 -11.67 -2.57
C GLY A 145 19.07 -12.64 -2.18
N GLY A 146 19.15 -13.17 -0.95
CA GLY A 146 18.09 -13.96 -0.33
C GLY A 146 16.80 -13.16 -0.17
N ALA A 147 16.85 -12.00 0.50
CA ALA A 147 15.68 -11.17 0.71
C ALA A 147 14.98 -10.80 -0.61
N GLY A 148 15.72 -10.28 -1.59
CA GLY A 148 15.22 -9.95 -2.92
C GLY A 148 14.57 -11.13 -3.64
N LEU A 149 15.21 -12.31 -3.64
CA LEU A 149 14.60 -13.53 -4.18
C LEU A 149 13.33 -13.92 -3.43
N GLY A 150 13.32 -13.82 -2.09
CA GLY A 150 12.15 -14.11 -1.26
C GLY A 150 10.95 -13.23 -1.59
N SER A 151 11.18 -11.94 -1.88
CA SER A 151 10.10 -11.00 -2.23
C SER A 151 9.40 -11.34 -3.56
N LEU A 152 10.14 -11.84 -4.54
CA LEU A 152 9.58 -12.27 -5.83
C LEU A 152 9.02 -13.70 -5.75
N ALA A 153 9.72 -14.58 -5.05
CA ALA A 153 9.34 -15.99 -4.90
C ALA A 153 7.99 -16.14 -4.20
N ILE A 154 7.67 -15.30 -3.21
CA ILE A 154 6.37 -15.37 -2.53
C ILE A 154 5.21 -14.96 -3.45
N ILE A 155 5.40 -13.98 -4.34
CA ILE A 155 4.39 -13.63 -5.35
C ILE A 155 4.19 -14.79 -6.32
N GLY A 156 5.29 -15.37 -6.81
CA GLY A 156 5.24 -16.56 -7.66
C GLY A 156 4.52 -17.73 -6.98
N ALA A 157 4.80 -17.95 -5.69
CA ALA A 157 4.16 -18.98 -4.89
C ALA A 157 2.66 -18.74 -4.74
N LEU A 158 2.19 -17.49 -4.59
CA LEU A 158 0.78 -17.14 -4.45
C LEU A 158 -0.06 -17.36 -5.72
N PHE A 159 0.54 -17.59 -6.88
CA PHE A 159 -0.17 -18.04 -8.08
C PHE A 159 -0.52 -19.55 -8.03
N ALA A 160 0.27 -20.34 -7.31
CA ALA A 160 0.10 -21.80 -7.24
C ALA A 160 -0.43 -22.28 -5.87
N LEU A 161 -0.16 -21.53 -4.81
CA LEU A 161 -0.46 -21.88 -3.43
C LEU A 161 -1.48 -20.90 -2.84
N ARG A 162 -2.34 -21.41 -1.97
CA ARG A 162 -3.19 -20.55 -1.14
C ARG A 162 -2.34 -19.80 -0.12
N PRO A 163 -2.75 -18.61 0.37
CA PRO A 163 -1.99 -17.82 1.33
C PRO A 163 -1.58 -18.59 2.59
N LEU A 164 -2.44 -19.49 3.09
CA LEU A 164 -2.14 -20.34 4.24
C LEU A 164 -1.06 -21.40 3.95
N ASP A 165 -1.05 -21.96 2.74
CA ASP A 165 -0.04 -22.93 2.34
C ASP A 165 1.32 -22.23 2.14
N ALA A 166 1.30 -21.00 1.61
CA ALA A 166 2.48 -20.13 1.54
C ALA A 166 3.03 -19.80 2.95
N LEU A 167 2.15 -19.59 3.95
CA LEU A 167 2.55 -19.34 5.33
C LEU A 167 3.31 -20.54 5.93
N ARG A 168 2.80 -21.75 5.70
CA ARG A 168 3.46 -23.00 6.12
C ARG A 168 4.80 -23.18 5.42
N LEU A 169 4.87 -22.88 4.13
CA LEU A 169 6.10 -22.94 3.36
C LEU A 169 7.19 -22.01 3.91
N LEU A 170 6.84 -20.77 4.27
CA LEU A 170 7.79 -19.82 4.87
C LEU A 170 8.22 -20.24 6.28
N GLY A 171 7.30 -20.78 7.07
CA GLY A 171 7.64 -21.38 8.37
C GLY A 171 8.62 -22.55 8.21
N ALA A 172 8.35 -23.44 7.24
CA ALA A 172 9.22 -24.57 6.92
C ALA A 172 10.60 -24.08 6.42
N ALA A 173 10.64 -23.06 5.57
CA ALA A 173 11.89 -22.45 5.08
C ALA A 173 12.77 -21.92 6.23
N GLY A 174 12.16 -21.38 7.29
CA GLY A 174 12.86 -21.00 8.51
C GLY A 174 13.55 -22.18 9.21
N ILE A 175 12.83 -23.30 9.37
CA ILE A 175 13.39 -24.52 9.97
C ILE A 175 14.44 -25.17 9.06
N THR A 176 14.23 -25.13 7.73
CA THR A 176 15.22 -25.58 6.74
C THR A 176 16.48 -24.73 6.81
N ALA A 177 16.38 -23.41 7.00
CA ALA A 177 17.54 -22.55 7.24
C ALA A 177 18.29 -22.96 8.51
N ALA A 178 17.58 -23.37 9.57
CA ALA A 178 18.21 -23.93 10.77
C ALA A 178 18.96 -25.24 10.49
N ALA A 179 18.40 -26.13 9.67
CA ALA A 179 19.05 -27.37 9.25
C ALA A 179 20.33 -27.11 8.43
N LEU A 180 20.26 -26.17 7.47
CA LEU A 180 21.41 -25.72 6.69
C LEU A 180 22.48 -25.11 7.59
N ALA A 181 22.10 -24.29 8.57
CA ALA A 181 23.05 -23.70 9.51
C ALA A 181 23.75 -24.75 10.36
N CYS A 182 23.06 -25.80 10.80
CA CYS A 182 23.68 -26.93 11.50
C CYS A 182 24.76 -27.62 10.63
N ALA A 183 24.48 -27.81 9.34
CA ALA A 183 25.42 -28.40 8.39
C ALA A 183 26.62 -27.47 8.09
N GLU A 184 26.36 -26.21 7.73
CA GLU A 184 27.39 -25.21 7.39
C GLU A 184 28.29 -24.90 8.60
N CYS A 185 27.72 -24.77 9.81
CA CYS A 185 28.49 -24.51 11.02
C CYS A 185 29.24 -25.74 11.56
N ARG A 186 29.09 -26.92 10.91
CA ARG A 186 29.64 -28.22 11.36
C ARG A 186 29.29 -28.52 12.81
N TRP A 187 28.01 -28.42 13.15
CA TRP A 187 27.56 -28.73 14.49
C TRP A 187 27.83 -30.20 14.82
N HIS A 188 28.35 -30.48 16.03
CA HIS A 188 28.67 -31.81 16.55
C HIS A 188 27.55 -32.88 16.39
N ARG A 189 26.27 -32.52 16.25
CA ARG A 189 25.14 -33.48 16.20
C ARG A 189 24.70 -33.70 14.75
N TRP A 190 25.25 -34.73 14.12
CA TRP A 190 25.03 -35.06 12.70
C TRP A 190 23.58 -35.44 12.35
N TRP A 191 22.76 -35.90 13.32
CA TRP A 191 21.35 -36.24 13.11
C TRP A 191 20.40 -35.02 13.15
N LEU A 192 20.86 -33.89 13.71
CA LEU A 192 20.01 -32.72 13.93
C LEU A 192 19.49 -32.08 12.62
N PRO A 193 20.29 -31.93 11.54
CA PRO A 193 19.77 -31.45 10.25
C PRO A 193 18.65 -32.32 9.69
N ALA A 194 18.79 -33.65 9.77
CA ALA A 194 17.77 -34.59 9.29
C ALA A 194 16.47 -34.47 10.09
N LEU A 195 16.56 -34.35 11.42
CA LEU A 195 15.41 -34.11 12.28
C LEU A 195 14.72 -32.78 11.93
N LEU A 196 15.50 -31.71 11.74
CA LEU A 196 14.96 -30.38 11.39
C LEU A 196 14.30 -30.38 10.01
N LEU A 197 14.85 -31.07 9.02
CA LEU A 197 14.22 -31.25 7.72
C LEU A 197 12.91 -32.06 7.83
N GLY A 198 12.89 -33.10 8.67
CA GLY A 198 11.66 -33.81 9.01
C GLY A 198 10.61 -32.89 9.64
N ALA A 199 11.01 -32.05 10.61
CA ALA A 199 10.14 -31.07 11.24
C ALA A 199 9.63 -30.01 10.24
N ALA A 200 10.48 -29.56 9.32
CA ALA A 200 10.10 -28.63 8.25
C ALA A 200 9.07 -29.26 7.30
N ALA A 201 9.25 -30.54 6.92
CA ALA A 201 8.29 -31.27 6.10
C ALA A 201 6.94 -31.46 6.82
N VAL A 202 6.98 -31.79 8.12
CA VAL A 202 5.77 -31.86 8.96
C VAL A 202 5.10 -30.50 9.08
N LEU A 203 5.84 -29.41 9.21
CA LEU A 203 5.23 -28.07 9.25
C LEU A 203 4.59 -27.68 7.90
N ALA A 204 5.25 -28.02 6.79
CA ALA A 204 4.76 -27.74 5.44
C ALA A 204 3.48 -28.54 5.10
N ALA A 205 3.43 -29.83 5.46
CA ALA A 205 2.37 -30.75 5.01
C ALA A 205 1.44 -31.27 6.13
N GLY A 206 1.93 -31.34 7.38
CA GLY A 206 1.29 -32.05 8.48
C GLY A 206 0.35 -31.22 9.37
N LEU A 207 0.32 -29.89 9.22
CA LEU A 207 -0.62 -29.07 10.00
C LEU A 207 -2.05 -29.18 9.43
N PRO A 208 -3.06 -29.54 10.26
CA PRO A 208 -4.46 -29.53 9.83
C PRO A 208 -4.86 -28.16 9.27
N ARG A 209 -5.57 -28.14 8.14
CA ARG A 209 -6.05 -26.89 7.52
C ARG A 209 -6.98 -26.13 8.44
N ASP A 210 -7.82 -26.83 9.20
CA ASP A 210 -8.80 -26.24 10.11
C ASP A 210 -8.18 -25.42 11.24
N TRP A 211 -6.98 -25.80 11.71
CA TRP A 211 -6.28 -25.05 12.77
C TRP A 211 -5.79 -23.69 12.31
N LEU A 212 -5.52 -23.58 11.01
CA LEU A 212 -5.01 -22.38 10.35
C LEU A 212 -6.06 -21.67 9.52
N ALA A 213 -7.32 -22.14 9.52
CA ALA A 213 -8.40 -21.54 8.76
C ALA A 213 -8.45 -20.03 9.02
N LEU A 214 -8.52 -19.26 7.93
CA LEU A 214 -8.61 -17.82 8.00
C LEU A 214 -9.91 -17.45 8.72
N ARG A 215 -9.82 -16.50 9.65
CA ARG A 215 -10.97 -15.93 10.34
C ARG A 215 -11.13 -14.48 9.91
N PRO A 216 -11.89 -14.21 8.84
CA PRO A 216 -12.22 -12.84 8.47
C PRO A 216 -12.96 -12.14 9.60
N SER A 217 -12.73 -10.85 9.74
CA SER A 217 -13.45 -9.98 10.67
C SER A 217 -14.95 -10.14 10.48
N GLU A 218 -15.71 -10.16 11.57
CA GLU A 218 -17.18 -10.25 11.56
C GLU A 218 -17.83 -9.04 10.87
N TYR A 219 -17.07 -7.96 10.72
CA TYR A 219 -17.48 -6.72 10.07
C TYR A 219 -17.23 -6.69 8.56
N LYS A 220 -16.60 -7.72 7.99
CA LYS A 220 -16.46 -7.86 6.54
C LYS A 220 -17.80 -8.15 5.88
N GLU A 221 -18.00 -7.64 4.67
CA GLU A 221 -19.24 -7.87 3.90
C GLU A 221 -19.52 -9.37 3.70
N LEU A 222 -18.49 -10.18 3.44
CA LEU A 222 -18.63 -11.64 3.31
C LEU A 222 -19.09 -12.29 4.62
N SER A 223 -18.45 -11.97 5.75
CA SER A 223 -18.82 -12.53 7.06
C SER A 223 -20.27 -12.19 7.42
N GLN A 224 -20.67 -10.94 7.20
CA GLN A 224 -22.05 -10.49 7.41
C GLN A 224 -23.04 -11.21 6.48
N THR A 225 -22.64 -11.44 5.24
CA THR A 225 -23.46 -12.15 4.25
C THR A 225 -23.67 -13.62 4.63
N LEU A 226 -22.64 -14.28 5.16
CA LEU A 226 -22.74 -15.68 5.61
C LEU A 226 -23.57 -15.87 6.89
N HIS A 227 -23.96 -14.78 7.57
CA HIS A 227 -24.97 -14.84 8.65
C HIS A 227 -26.41 -14.91 8.13
N ILE A 228 -26.63 -14.66 6.83
CA ILE A 228 -27.94 -14.87 6.21
C ILE A 228 -28.24 -16.37 6.22
N LYS A 229 -29.46 -16.74 6.64
CA LYS A 229 -29.87 -18.14 6.72
C LYS A 229 -29.71 -18.83 5.36
N ASP A 230 -29.06 -19.99 5.36
CA ASP A 230 -28.76 -20.84 4.20
C ASP A 230 -27.77 -20.23 3.17
N ALA A 231 -27.19 -19.06 3.46
CA ALA A 231 -26.13 -18.50 2.63
C ALA A 231 -24.82 -19.28 2.82
N HIS A 232 -24.20 -19.70 1.73
CA HIS A 232 -22.99 -20.52 1.76
C HIS A 232 -22.07 -20.25 0.56
N VAL A 233 -20.78 -20.53 0.75
CA VAL A 233 -19.77 -20.39 -0.30
C VAL A 233 -19.90 -21.54 -1.30
N VAL A 234 -20.07 -21.20 -2.58
CA VAL A 234 -20.18 -22.18 -3.69
C VAL A 234 -18.89 -22.31 -4.49
N ALA A 235 -18.04 -21.29 -4.48
CA ALA A 235 -16.72 -21.34 -5.10
C ALA A 235 -15.73 -20.40 -4.42
N GLU A 236 -14.46 -20.78 -4.44
CA GLU A 236 -13.35 -19.97 -3.98
C GLU A 236 -12.15 -20.16 -4.92
N SER A 237 -11.47 -19.06 -5.25
CA SER A 237 -10.24 -19.05 -6.03
C SER A 237 -9.27 -18.01 -5.47
N SER A 238 -7.98 -18.32 -5.44
CA SER A 238 -6.95 -17.45 -4.86
C SER A 238 -5.84 -17.17 -5.87
N SER A 239 -5.40 -15.93 -5.90
CA SER A 239 -4.17 -15.50 -6.58
C SER A 239 -3.50 -14.35 -5.80
N PRO A 240 -2.34 -13.83 -6.25
CA PRO A 240 -1.74 -12.64 -5.64
C PRO A 240 -2.65 -11.40 -5.69
N LEU A 241 -3.61 -11.35 -6.63
CA LEU A 241 -4.50 -10.19 -6.84
C LEU A 241 -5.73 -10.20 -5.93
N GLY A 242 -6.09 -11.33 -5.32
CA GLY A 242 -7.35 -11.43 -4.59
C GLY A 242 -7.77 -12.86 -4.29
N LEU A 243 -8.49 -13.05 -3.18
CA LEU A 243 -9.25 -14.25 -2.86
C LEU A 243 -10.67 -13.97 -3.31
N VAL A 244 -11.07 -14.57 -4.43
CA VAL A 244 -12.41 -14.42 -5.00
C VAL A 244 -13.30 -15.51 -4.42
N THR A 245 -14.36 -15.09 -3.73
CA THR A 245 -15.35 -15.96 -3.10
C THR A 245 -16.72 -15.72 -3.72
N VAL A 246 -17.37 -16.79 -4.17
CA VAL A 246 -18.74 -16.75 -4.71
C VAL A 246 -19.68 -17.37 -3.68
N VAL A 247 -20.75 -16.66 -3.35
CA VAL A 247 -21.74 -17.02 -2.35
C VAL A 247 -23.11 -17.15 -3.00
N GLU A 248 -23.84 -18.19 -2.63
CA GLU A 248 -25.24 -18.39 -2.95
C GLU A 248 -26.09 -18.24 -1.69
N SER A 249 -27.29 -17.67 -1.84
CA SER A 249 -28.28 -17.56 -0.76
C SER A 249 -29.65 -17.99 -1.30
N PRO A 250 -30.00 -19.28 -1.19
CA PRO A 250 -31.21 -19.82 -1.81
C PRO A 250 -32.51 -19.31 -1.18
N LEU A 251 -32.51 -19.14 0.15
CA LEU A 251 -33.71 -18.74 0.90
C LEU A 251 -34.00 -17.24 0.79
N ILE A 252 -32.94 -16.42 0.83
CA ILE A 252 -33.02 -14.96 0.71
C ILE A 252 -32.13 -14.54 -0.46
N PRO A 253 -32.64 -14.58 -1.71
CA PRO A 253 -31.84 -14.28 -2.89
C PRO A 253 -31.23 -12.89 -2.85
N PHE A 254 -30.01 -12.76 -3.37
CA PHE A 254 -29.37 -11.46 -3.53
C PHE A 254 -30.14 -10.57 -4.52
N ARG A 255 -30.28 -9.30 -4.16
CA ARG A 255 -30.94 -8.24 -4.95
C ARG A 255 -30.06 -7.01 -4.98
N HIS A 256 -28.83 -7.21 -5.40
CA HIS A 256 -27.83 -6.16 -5.51
C HIS A 256 -27.98 -5.42 -6.86
N ALA A 257 -28.70 -4.31 -6.81
CA ALA A 257 -28.84 -3.34 -7.90
C ALA A 257 -28.68 -1.92 -7.32
N PRO A 258 -27.44 -1.52 -7.00
CA PRO A 258 -27.20 -0.24 -6.35
C PRO A 258 -27.59 0.90 -7.29
N GLY A 259 -28.46 1.78 -6.82
CA GLY A 259 -28.97 2.88 -7.64
C GLY A 259 -30.27 2.59 -8.38
N LEU A 260 -30.91 1.44 -8.11
CA LEU A 260 -32.24 1.15 -8.62
C LEU A 260 -33.24 2.20 -8.16
N SER A 261 -33.98 2.74 -9.13
CA SER A 261 -35.07 3.69 -8.92
C SER A 261 -36.15 3.11 -8.01
N LEU A 262 -36.73 3.97 -7.17
CA LEU A 262 -37.92 3.63 -6.38
C LEU A 262 -39.17 3.38 -7.24
N ASN A 263 -39.16 3.81 -8.51
CA ASN A 263 -40.22 3.53 -9.48
C ASN A 263 -39.98 2.23 -10.27
N ALA A 264 -38.88 1.51 -10.00
CA ALA A 264 -38.61 0.26 -10.70
C ALA A 264 -39.66 -0.79 -10.32
N THR A 265 -40.35 -1.32 -11.32
CA THR A 265 -41.33 -2.40 -11.14
C THR A 265 -40.72 -3.79 -11.36
N MET A 266 -39.53 -3.84 -11.97
CA MET A 266 -38.78 -5.06 -12.23
C MET A 266 -37.67 -5.24 -11.20
N GLU A 267 -37.54 -6.46 -10.73
CA GLU A 267 -36.49 -6.86 -9.79
C GLU A 267 -35.30 -7.46 -10.55
N PRO A 268 -34.09 -7.41 -9.98
CA PRO A 268 -32.96 -8.13 -10.55
C PRO A 268 -33.27 -9.63 -10.65
N PRO A 269 -32.75 -10.33 -11.68
CA PRO A 269 -32.86 -11.78 -11.78
C PRO A 269 -32.11 -12.46 -10.61
N HIS A 270 -32.14 -13.78 -10.52
CA HIS A 270 -31.34 -14.50 -9.51
C HIS A 270 -29.86 -14.08 -9.61
N GLN A 271 -29.24 -13.73 -8.47
CA GLN A 271 -27.85 -13.29 -8.41
C GLN A 271 -27.02 -14.17 -7.47
N LEU A 272 -25.75 -14.39 -7.82
CA LEU A 272 -24.72 -14.88 -6.91
C LEU A 272 -23.86 -13.70 -6.44
N GLY A 273 -23.51 -13.68 -5.16
CA GLY A 273 -22.62 -12.68 -4.59
C GLY A 273 -21.17 -13.03 -4.87
N VAL A 274 -20.40 -12.11 -5.44
CA VAL A 274 -18.96 -12.25 -5.68
C VAL A 274 -18.21 -11.26 -4.81
N PHE A 275 -17.28 -11.75 -4.00
CA PHE A 275 -16.47 -10.96 -3.08
C PHE A 275 -15.00 -11.10 -3.44
N THR A 276 -14.22 -10.03 -3.25
CA THR A 276 -12.75 -10.07 -3.32
C THR A 276 -12.17 -9.75 -1.96
N ASP A 277 -11.38 -10.67 -1.40
CA ASP A 277 -10.83 -10.58 -0.04
C ASP A 277 -11.90 -10.43 1.06
N GLY A 278 -13.13 -10.85 0.80
CA GLY A 278 -14.24 -10.74 1.74
C GLY A 278 -14.96 -9.37 1.74
N ASP A 279 -14.59 -8.46 0.84
CA ASP A 279 -15.23 -7.17 0.63
C ASP A 279 -15.66 -7.02 -0.84
N GLY A 280 -16.37 -5.94 -1.17
CA GLY A 280 -16.66 -5.60 -2.56
C GLY A 280 -17.72 -6.50 -3.18
N LEU A 281 -18.86 -6.68 -2.52
CA LEU A 281 -19.97 -7.45 -3.09
C LEU A 281 -20.28 -6.93 -4.51
N SER A 282 -20.05 -7.79 -5.49
CA SER A 282 -20.51 -7.64 -6.87
C SER A 282 -21.54 -8.72 -7.17
N ALA A 283 -22.48 -8.43 -8.06
CA ALA A 283 -23.52 -9.40 -8.43
C ALA A 283 -23.19 -10.06 -9.76
N LEU A 284 -23.04 -11.38 -9.74
CA LEU A 284 -23.14 -12.18 -10.94
C LEU A 284 -24.62 -12.41 -11.21
N ASN A 285 -25.14 -11.86 -12.31
CA ASN A 285 -26.55 -11.95 -12.66
C ASN A 285 -26.83 -13.22 -13.46
N ARG A 286 -27.95 -13.89 -13.16
CA ARG A 286 -28.46 -14.94 -14.03
C ARG A 286 -28.92 -14.32 -15.34
N TYR A 287 -28.40 -14.84 -16.45
CA TYR A 287 -28.77 -14.36 -17.78
C TYR A 287 -28.80 -15.53 -18.75
N ASP A 288 -29.94 -15.70 -19.40
CA ASP A 288 -30.24 -16.80 -20.34
C ASP A 288 -30.29 -16.33 -21.80
N GLY A 289 -29.76 -15.13 -22.08
CA GLY A 289 -29.81 -14.49 -23.39
C GLY A 289 -31.06 -13.66 -23.65
N ARG A 290 -32.08 -13.70 -22.78
CA ARG A 290 -33.29 -12.88 -22.93
C ARG A 290 -33.09 -11.50 -22.34
N ARG A 291 -33.57 -10.48 -23.04
CA ARG A 291 -33.45 -9.07 -22.63
C ARG A 291 -34.40 -8.69 -21.49
N GLU A 292 -35.57 -9.30 -21.41
CA GLU A 292 -36.65 -8.90 -20.49
C GLU A 292 -36.22 -8.91 -19.00
N PRO A 293 -35.53 -9.94 -18.48
CA PRO A 293 -35.09 -9.97 -17.07
C PRO A 293 -34.06 -8.89 -16.72
N LEU A 294 -33.39 -8.30 -17.71
CA LEU A 294 -32.40 -7.24 -17.52
C LEU A 294 -33.04 -5.84 -17.50
N GLY A 295 -34.36 -5.72 -17.64
CA GLY A 295 -35.05 -4.44 -17.71
C GLY A 295 -34.83 -3.51 -16.51
N TYR A 296 -34.49 -4.06 -15.33
CA TYR A 296 -34.15 -3.26 -14.16
C TYR A 296 -32.89 -2.38 -14.38
N LEU A 297 -31.99 -2.78 -15.29
CA LEU A 297 -30.76 -2.04 -15.60
C LEU A 297 -31.05 -0.67 -16.22
N ASP A 298 -32.19 -0.50 -16.89
CA ASP A 298 -32.67 0.78 -17.41
C ASP A 298 -33.04 1.76 -16.30
N TYR A 299 -33.37 1.25 -15.11
CA TYR A 299 -33.82 2.01 -13.94
C TYR A 299 -32.68 2.32 -12.96
N LEU A 300 -31.43 2.21 -13.39
CA LEU A 300 -30.25 2.63 -12.63
C LEU A 300 -29.83 4.05 -13.01
N THR A 301 -29.16 4.78 -12.11
CA THR A 301 -28.60 6.11 -12.45
C THR A 301 -27.54 6.03 -13.54
N SER A 302 -26.81 4.91 -13.64
CA SER A 302 -25.82 4.65 -14.68
C SER A 302 -26.43 4.46 -16.09
N ALA A 303 -27.76 4.32 -16.20
CA ALA A 303 -28.43 4.15 -17.49
C ALA A 303 -28.56 5.47 -18.28
N LEU A 304 -28.47 6.64 -17.62
CA LEU A 304 -28.64 7.95 -18.24
C LEU A 304 -27.86 8.15 -19.57
N PRO A 305 -26.54 7.86 -19.66
CA PRO A 305 -25.80 8.07 -20.90
C PRO A 305 -26.36 7.28 -22.09
N TYR A 306 -26.95 6.11 -21.88
CA TYR A 306 -27.58 5.30 -22.94
C TYR A 306 -28.90 5.90 -23.46
N HIS A 307 -29.49 6.87 -22.74
CA HIS A 307 -30.65 7.65 -23.20
C HIS A 307 -30.25 8.95 -23.91
N LEU A 308 -28.99 9.37 -23.76
CA LEU A 308 -28.43 10.55 -24.41
C LEU A 308 -27.64 10.18 -25.69
N LEU A 309 -27.07 8.98 -25.73
CA LEU A 309 -26.33 8.43 -26.87
C LEU A 309 -27.18 7.41 -27.63
N ARG A 310 -26.91 7.23 -28.93
CA ARG A 310 -27.57 6.21 -29.76
C ARG A 310 -26.57 5.10 -30.09
N ARG A 311 -26.84 3.87 -29.63
CA ARG A 311 -26.01 2.67 -29.87
C ARG A 311 -24.49 2.93 -29.71
N PRO A 312 -24.06 3.45 -28.54
CA PRO A 312 -22.68 3.91 -28.35
C PRO A 312 -21.65 2.78 -28.43
N GLN A 313 -20.42 3.10 -28.83
CA GLN A 313 -19.24 2.30 -28.53
C GLN A 313 -18.80 2.57 -27.09
N VAL A 314 -18.77 1.53 -26.26
CA VAL A 314 -18.64 1.65 -24.80
C VAL A 314 -17.32 1.04 -24.32
N LEU A 315 -16.61 1.77 -23.47
CA LEU A 315 -15.52 1.26 -22.65
C LEU A 315 -16.00 1.11 -21.22
N VAL A 316 -16.05 -0.11 -20.71
CA VAL A 316 -16.36 -0.44 -19.31
C VAL A 316 -15.05 -0.66 -18.56
N LEU A 317 -14.70 0.27 -17.68
CA LEU A 317 -13.53 0.19 -16.83
C LEU A 317 -13.91 -0.46 -15.50
N GLY A 318 -13.45 -1.69 -15.27
CA GLY A 318 -13.79 -2.46 -14.08
C GLY A 318 -15.02 -3.35 -14.25
N SER A 319 -15.02 -4.22 -15.26
CA SER A 319 -16.23 -4.97 -15.63
C SER A 319 -16.74 -5.94 -14.55
N GLY A 320 -15.88 -6.39 -13.63
CA GLY A 320 -16.26 -7.12 -12.43
C GLY A 320 -17.07 -8.39 -12.74
N ALA A 321 -18.18 -8.59 -12.03
CA ALA A 321 -19.08 -9.71 -12.28
C ALA A 321 -19.99 -9.54 -13.53
N GLY A 322 -19.75 -8.51 -14.35
CA GLY A 322 -20.37 -8.34 -15.68
C GLY A 322 -21.64 -7.50 -15.73
N SER A 323 -22.08 -6.88 -14.63
CA SER A 323 -23.33 -6.10 -14.58
C SER A 323 -23.33 -4.91 -15.56
N ASP A 324 -22.22 -4.16 -15.65
CA ASP A 324 -22.11 -3.02 -16.57
C ASP A 324 -22.08 -3.45 -18.04
N VAL A 325 -21.47 -4.61 -18.33
CA VAL A 325 -21.50 -5.21 -19.67
C VAL A 325 -22.92 -5.64 -20.04
N LEU A 326 -23.66 -6.23 -19.11
CA LEU A 326 -25.08 -6.56 -19.31
C LEU A 326 -25.93 -5.29 -19.52
N GLN A 327 -25.62 -4.18 -18.85
CA GLN A 327 -26.33 -2.91 -19.06
C GLN A 327 -26.06 -2.36 -20.46
N ALA A 328 -24.81 -2.38 -20.92
CA ALA A 328 -24.44 -1.95 -22.27
C ALA A 328 -25.10 -2.84 -23.35
N LEU A 329 -25.14 -4.16 -23.14
CA LEU A 329 -25.85 -5.11 -24.01
C LEU A 329 -27.35 -4.85 -24.02
N TYR A 330 -27.97 -4.62 -22.84
CA TYR A 330 -29.38 -4.28 -22.72
C TYR A 330 -29.74 -3.01 -23.49
N HIS A 331 -28.84 -2.03 -23.55
CA HIS A 331 -29.01 -0.79 -24.30
C HIS A 331 -28.50 -0.84 -25.75
N GLU A 332 -28.20 -2.02 -26.28
CA GLU A 332 -27.79 -2.24 -27.68
C GLU A 332 -26.57 -1.41 -28.11
N ALA A 333 -25.57 -1.30 -27.22
CA ALA A 333 -24.26 -0.75 -27.53
C ALA A 333 -23.68 -1.41 -28.80
N SER A 334 -23.02 -0.62 -29.65
CA SER A 334 -22.51 -1.10 -30.94
C SER A 334 -21.24 -1.94 -30.80
N ALA A 335 -20.42 -1.63 -29.80
CA ALA A 335 -19.26 -2.41 -29.37
C ALA A 335 -18.97 -2.12 -27.89
N ILE A 336 -18.45 -3.12 -27.17
CA ILE A 336 -18.17 -3.04 -25.74
C ILE A 336 -16.76 -3.57 -25.49
N ASP A 337 -15.88 -2.70 -24.99
CA ASP A 337 -14.60 -3.11 -24.44
C ASP A 337 -14.71 -3.18 -22.93
N ALA A 338 -14.52 -4.36 -22.35
CA ALA A 338 -14.60 -4.63 -20.92
C ALA A 338 -13.20 -4.85 -20.36
N VAL A 339 -12.77 -4.00 -19.43
CA VAL A 339 -11.46 -4.09 -18.80
C VAL A 339 -11.63 -4.61 -17.37
N GLU A 340 -10.94 -5.71 -17.05
CA GLU A 340 -10.93 -6.33 -15.72
C GLU A 340 -9.50 -6.61 -15.27
N LEU A 341 -9.15 -6.21 -14.05
CA LEU A 341 -7.81 -6.40 -13.52
C LEU A 341 -7.54 -7.87 -13.17
N ASN A 342 -8.52 -8.55 -12.58
CA ASN A 342 -8.35 -9.87 -12.00
C ASN A 342 -8.86 -10.97 -12.96
N PRO A 343 -7.97 -11.77 -13.59
CA PRO A 343 -8.37 -12.83 -14.50
C PRO A 343 -9.24 -13.91 -13.83
N GLN A 344 -9.19 -14.05 -12.50
CA GLN A 344 -10.07 -14.97 -11.78
C GLN A 344 -11.54 -14.55 -11.86
N ILE A 345 -11.83 -13.25 -11.88
CA ILE A 345 -13.20 -12.74 -12.01
C ILE A 345 -13.72 -13.02 -13.43
N VAL A 346 -12.88 -12.81 -14.45
CA VAL A 346 -13.20 -13.17 -15.83
C VAL A 346 -13.50 -14.67 -15.94
N ASP A 347 -12.69 -15.54 -15.32
CA ASP A 347 -12.91 -16.99 -15.30
C ASP A 347 -14.22 -17.38 -14.58
N VAL A 348 -14.54 -16.74 -13.46
CA VAL A 348 -15.81 -16.92 -12.74
C VAL A 348 -17.00 -16.61 -13.66
N VAL A 349 -16.98 -15.46 -14.34
CA VAL A 349 -18.07 -15.02 -15.22
C VAL A 349 -18.17 -15.90 -16.48
N GLN A 350 -17.05 -16.28 -17.09
CA GLN A 350 -17.03 -16.86 -18.44
C GLN A 350 -16.95 -18.37 -18.51
N ARG A 351 -16.35 -19.01 -17.50
CA ARG A 351 -16.07 -20.46 -17.50
C ARG A 351 -16.76 -21.15 -16.35
N ARG A 352 -16.47 -20.76 -15.10
CA ARG A 352 -16.91 -21.50 -13.92
C ARG A 352 -18.41 -21.41 -13.67
N PHE A 353 -19.00 -20.24 -13.88
CA PHE A 353 -20.45 -20.00 -13.78
C PHE A 353 -21.07 -19.59 -15.12
N ALA A 354 -20.47 -20.07 -16.21
CA ALA A 354 -20.89 -19.85 -17.59
C ALA A 354 -22.40 -20.02 -17.83
N ASP A 355 -22.97 -21.13 -17.35
CA ASP A 355 -24.37 -21.48 -17.59
C ASP A 355 -25.34 -20.60 -16.78
N PHE A 356 -24.85 -20.07 -15.66
CA PHE A 356 -25.60 -19.13 -14.83
C PHE A 356 -25.56 -17.72 -15.42
N SER A 357 -24.35 -17.23 -15.74
CA SER A 357 -24.10 -15.86 -16.18
C SER A 357 -24.50 -15.58 -17.63
N GLY A 358 -24.68 -16.62 -18.45
CA GLY A 358 -24.94 -16.47 -19.88
C GLY A 358 -23.72 -16.01 -20.70
N LYS A 359 -22.51 -16.09 -20.13
CA LYS A 359 -21.22 -15.73 -20.76
C LYS A 359 -21.25 -14.34 -21.41
N PRO A 360 -21.55 -13.27 -20.65
CA PRO A 360 -21.72 -11.93 -21.21
C PRO A 360 -20.46 -11.43 -21.91
N TYR A 361 -19.28 -11.90 -21.52
CA TYR A 361 -18.05 -11.48 -22.17
C TYR A 361 -17.70 -12.23 -23.46
N SER A 362 -18.50 -13.24 -23.82
CA SER A 362 -18.43 -13.92 -25.12
C SER A 362 -19.54 -13.47 -26.06
N ALA A 363 -20.38 -12.51 -25.65
CA ALA A 363 -21.44 -12.01 -26.48
C ALA A 363 -20.88 -11.33 -27.76
N PRO A 364 -21.65 -11.32 -28.86
CA PRO A 364 -21.28 -10.56 -30.04
C PRO A 364 -20.99 -9.10 -29.68
N HIS A 365 -19.93 -8.52 -30.26
CA HIS A 365 -19.49 -7.14 -30.03
C HIS A 365 -18.86 -6.84 -28.65
N VAL A 366 -18.61 -7.85 -27.80
CA VAL A 366 -17.86 -7.67 -26.53
C VAL A 366 -16.42 -8.13 -26.69
N ARG A 367 -15.45 -7.29 -26.28
CA ARG A 367 -14.02 -7.65 -26.16
C ARG A 367 -13.58 -7.49 -24.72
N VAL A 368 -12.90 -8.49 -24.17
CA VAL A 368 -12.37 -8.45 -22.80
C VAL A 368 -10.88 -8.24 -22.81
N PHE A 369 -10.42 -7.36 -21.94
CA PHE A 369 -9.02 -7.12 -21.70
C PHE A 369 -8.70 -7.34 -20.22
N THR A 370 -7.76 -8.24 -19.94
CA THR A 370 -7.20 -8.38 -18.60
C THR A 370 -6.14 -7.30 -18.41
N GLY A 371 -6.40 -6.33 -17.54
CA GLY A 371 -5.51 -5.20 -17.31
C GLY A 371 -6.06 -4.18 -16.33
N GLU A 372 -5.21 -3.27 -15.88
CA GLU A 372 -5.60 -2.18 -15.01
C GLU A 372 -6.20 -1.03 -15.84
N ALA A 373 -7.32 -0.47 -15.37
CA ALA A 373 -8.15 0.46 -16.13
C ALA A 373 -7.41 1.74 -16.54
N ARG A 374 -6.65 2.37 -15.64
CA ARG A 374 -5.85 3.56 -15.95
C ARG A 374 -4.79 3.23 -17.00
N GLY A 375 -4.13 2.10 -16.83
CA GLY A 375 -3.10 1.60 -17.72
C GLY A 375 -3.63 1.32 -19.12
N PHE A 376 -4.79 0.69 -19.21
CA PHE A 376 -5.46 0.38 -20.48
C PHE A 376 -5.76 1.64 -21.29
N VAL A 377 -6.36 2.65 -20.66
CA VAL A 377 -6.69 3.92 -21.33
C VAL A 377 -5.43 4.66 -21.78
N ALA A 378 -4.38 4.67 -20.97
CA ALA A 378 -3.13 5.34 -21.35
C ALA A 378 -2.35 4.60 -22.47
N ALA A 379 -2.62 3.31 -22.67
CA ALA A 379 -1.89 2.46 -23.61
C ALA A 379 -2.46 2.42 -25.03
N ARG A 380 -3.64 3.00 -25.25
CA ARG A 380 -4.41 2.86 -26.49
C ARG A 380 -4.85 4.22 -26.97
N ASP A 381 -4.91 4.41 -28.28
CA ASP A 381 -5.45 5.64 -28.91
C ASP A 381 -6.93 5.49 -29.33
N GLU A 382 -7.55 4.34 -29.02
CA GLU A 382 -8.95 4.06 -29.35
C GLU A 382 -9.89 5.06 -28.63
N ARG A 383 -10.88 5.56 -29.37
CA ARG A 383 -11.87 6.50 -28.84
C ARG A 383 -13.23 5.83 -28.70
N TYR A 384 -13.99 6.30 -27.72
CA TYR A 384 -15.27 5.73 -27.32
C TYR A 384 -16.35 6.82 -27.26
N ASP A 385 -17.61 6.41 -27.48
CA ASP A 385 -18.75 7.30 -27.27
C ASP A 385 -19.14 7.37 -25.80
N LEU A 386 -18.89 6.29 -25.05
CA LEU A 386 -19.13 6.20 -23.62
C LEU A 386 -17.96 5.52 -22.91
N ILE A 387 -17.35 6.20 -21.94
CA ILE A 387 -16.45 5.58 -20.97
C ILE A 387 -17.19 5.49 -19.64
N GLN A 388 -17.38 4.28 -19.12
CA GLN A 388 -18.13 4.00 -17.90
C GLN A 388 -17.21 3.50 -16.79
N VAL A 389 -17.29 4.14 -15.63
CA VAL A 389 -16.66 3.73 -14.36
C VAL A 389 -17.76 3.66 -13.30
N ALA A 390 -18.26 2.47 -12.98
CA ALA A 390 -19.37 2.32 -12.06
C ALA A 390 -18.97 1.45 -10.85
N LEU A 391 -19.00 2.06 -9.66
CA LEU A 391 -18.94 1.34 -8.36
C LEU A 391 -17.84 0.28 -8.24
N LEU A 392 -16.65 0.58 -8.79
CA LEU A 392 -15.45 -0.27 -8.69
C LEU A 392 -15.02 -0.61 -7.25
N ASP A 393 -15.48 0.15 -6.26
CA ASP A 393 -15.08 0.05 -4.86
C ASP A 393 -16.26 -0.36 -3.96
N SER A 394 -15.99 -1.15 -2.89
CA SER A 394 -17.04 -1.63 -1.98
C SER A 394 -17.82 -0.51 -1.32
N PHE A 395 -19.11 -0.75 -1.10
CA PHE A 395 -19.98 0.16 -0.36
C PHE A 395 -19.55 0.33 1.10
N SER A 396 -19.30 -0.78 1.81
CA SER A 396 -18.99 -0.75 3.24
C SER A 396 -17.62 -0.11 3.51
N ALA A 397 -16.62 -0.41 2.68
CA ALA A 397 -15.30 0.20 2.80
C ALA A 397 -15.27 1.67 2.33
N SER A 398 -16.10 2.07 1.35
CA SER A 398 -16.27 3.48 0.97
C SER A 398 -17.01 4.29 2.05
N SER A 399 -18.08 3.74 2.62
CA SER A 399 -18.89 4.43 3.64
C SER A 399 -18.20 4.54 5.01
N ALA A 400 -17.42 3.53 5.41
CA ALA A 400 -16.60 3.57 6.62
C ALA A 400 -15.28 4.36 6.45
N GLY A 401 -15.01 4.89 5.23
CA GLY A 401 -13.77 5.61 4.91
C GLY A 401 -12.52 4.75 5.09
N LEU A 402 -12.64 3.43 4.91
CA LEU A 402 -11.53 2.51 5.04
C LEU A 402 -10.54 2.74 3.90
N TYR A 403 -11.00 2.98 2.66
CA TYR A 403 -10.13 3.30 1.52
C TYR A 403 -9.33 4.61 1.59
N ALA A 404 -9.46 5.43 2.65
CA ALA A 404 -8.79 6.73 2.77
C ALA A 404 -7.25 6.68 2.64
N LEU A 405 -6.65 5.52 2.91
CA LEU A 405 -5.21 5.29 2.82
C LEU A 405 -4.76 4.63 1.51
N SER A 406 -5.70 4.22 0.66
CA SER A 406 -5.40 3.53 -0.61
C SER A 406 -5.21 4.54 -1.73
N GLU A 407 -4.13 4.37 -2.49
CA GLU A 407 -3.91 5.10 -3.73
C GLU A 407 -4.93 4.66 -4.78
N SER A 408 -5.66 5.61 -5.35
CA SER A 408 -6.55 5.40 -6.49
C SER A 408 -6.20 6.38 -7.60
N TYR A 409 -5.61 5.83 -8.66
CA TYR A 409 -5.27 6.57 -9.86
C TYR A 409 -6.44 6.72 -10.84
N LEU A 410 -7.61 6.13 -10.54
CA LEU A 410 -8.77 6.16 -11.44
C LEU A 410 -9.57 7.46 -11.37
N TYR A 411 -9.48 8.18 -10.25
CA TYR A 411 -10.29 9.38 -9.98
C TYR A 411 -9.43 10.65 -9.81
N THR A 412 -8.24 10.67 -10.43
CA THR A 412 -7.34 11.83 -10.44
C THR A 412 -7.67 12.79 -11.58
N VAL A 413 -7.21 14.04 -11.47
CA VAL A 413 -7.31 15.04 -12.54
C VAL A 413 -6.71 14.49 -13.85
N GLN A 414 -5.55 13.84 -13.78
CA GLN A 414 -4.88 13.23 -14.92
C GLN A 414 -5.69 12.09 -15.54
N ALA A 415 -6.32 11.26 -14.71
CA ALA A 415 -7.22 10.21 -15.20
C ALA A 415 -8.39 10.79 -15.98
N PHE A 416 -9.04 11.83 -15.47
CA PHE A 416 -10.10 12.53 -16.18
C PHE A 416 -9.61 13.13 -17.50
N GLN A 417 -8.43 13.77 -17.53
CA GLN A 417 -7.85 14.29 -18.76
C GLN A 417 -7.69 13.17 -19.80
N ASP A 418 -7.22 12.01 -19.38
CA ASP A 418 -7.02 10.88 -20.28
C ASP A 418 -8.34 10.29 -20.75
N TYR A 419 -9.32 10.10 -19.87
CA TYR A 419 -10.66 9.66 -20.28
C TYR A 419 -11.26 10.63 -21.31
N LEU A 420 -11.20 11.94 -21.06
CA LEU A 420 -11.72 12.96 -21.99
C LEU A 420 -10.99 12.95 -23.34
N ARG A 421 -9.68 12.69 -23.37
CA ARG A 421 -8.91 12.56 -24.62
C ARG A 421 -9.37 11.36 -25.46
N HIS A 422 -9.85 10.30 -24.83
CA HIS A 422 -10.34 9.07 -25.47
C HIS A 422 -11.86 9.09 -25.74
N LEU A 423 -12.52 10.24 -25.59
CA LEU A 423 -13.91 10.38 -26.05
C LEU A 423 -13.97 10.85 -27.50
N ASN A 424 -14.90 10.28 -28.27
CA ASN A 424 -15.34 10.84 -29.54
C ASN A 424 -15.98 12.23 -29.30
N PRO A 425 -16.02 13.11 -30.32
CA PRO A 425 -16.83 14.33 -30.25
C PRO A 425 -18.28 13.98 -29.91
N GLY A 426 -18.85 14.62 -28.87
CA GLY A 426 -20.18 14.31 -28.35
C GLY A 426 -20.24 13.12 -27.38
N GLY A 427 -19.17 12.33 -27.25
CA GLY A 427 -19.06 11.23 -26.31
C GLY A 427 -19.03 11.69 -24.85
N MET A 428 -19.24 10.76 -23.92
CA MET A 428 -19.44 11.04 -22.50
C MET A 428 -18.60 10.14 -21.60
N LEU A 429 -18.02 10.71 -20.56
CA LEU A 429 -17.50 9.98 -19.40
C LEU A 429 -18.60 9.89 -18.36
N ALA A 430 -18.96 8.68 -17.95
CA ALA A 430 -19.96 8.41 -16.92
C ALA A 430 -19.31 7.74 -15.71
N ILE A 431 -19.32 8.43 -14.57
CA ILE A 431 -18.79 7.89 -13.31
C ILE A 431 -19.89 7.82 -12.27
N THR A 432 -20.17 6.62 -11.77
CA THR A 432 -21.20 6.36 -10.76
C THR A 432 -20.55 6.03 -9.41
N ARG A 433 -20.96 6.76 -8.37
CA ARG A 433 -20.46 6.63 -6.99
C ARG A 433 -21.59 6.52 -5.98
N TRP A 434 -21.27 6.00 -4.80
CA TRP A 434 -22.18 5.93 -3.67
C TRP A 434 -22.57 7.33 -3.18
N VAL A 435 -23.85 7.52 -2.86
CA VAL A 435 -24.35 8.73 -2.19
C VAL A 435 -24.03 8.63 -0.71
N THR A 436 -23.25 9.59 -0.23
CA THR A 436 -22.98 9.81 1.19
C THR A 436 -23.68 11.09 1.66
N LEU A 437 -24.13 11.12 2.90
CA LEU A 437 -24.76 12.29 3.50
C LEU A 437 -24.05 12.64 4.81
N PRO A 438 -23.44 13.85 4.92
CA PRO A 438 -23.28 14.86 3.87
C PRO A 438 -22.36 14.41 2.73
N PRO A 439 -22.53 14.90 1.48
CA PRO A 439 -21.85 14.35 0.31
C PRO A 439 -20.35 14.61 0.28
N ARG A 440 -19.59 13.61 -0.18
CA ARG A 440 -18.11 13.60 -0.20
C ARG A 440 -17.56 13.26 -1.58
N ASP A 441 -17.60 11.97 -1.93
CA ASP A 441 -17.06 11.37 -3.15
C ASP A 441 -17.52 12.15 -4.38
N VAL A 442 -18.83 12.34 -4.50
CA VAL A 442 -19.47 12.97 -5.65
C VAL A 442 -19.03 14.42 -5.81
N LEU A 443 -18.85 15.15 -4.71
CA LEU A 443 -18.40 16.55 -4.77
C LEU A 443 -16.93 16.64 -5.18
N LYS A 444 -16.09 15.77 -4.64
CA LYS A 444 -14.67 15.68 -5.02
C LYS A 444 -14.53 15.28 -6.48
N LEU A 445 -15.33 14.32 -6.94
CA LEU A 445 -15.41 13.88 -8.33
C LEU A 445 -15.82 15.01 -9.28
N PHE A 446 -16.87 15.77 -8.91
CA PHE A 446 -17.32 16.93 -9.66
C PHE A 446 -16.22 17.98 -9.77
N ALA A 447 -15.56 18.31 -8.65
CA ALA A 447 -14.44 19.24 -8.62
C ALA A 447 -13.26 18.76 -9.47
N THR A 448 -12.96 17.45 -9.45
CA THR A 448 -11.92 16.84 -10.30
C THR A 448 -12.26 17.02 -11.78
N GLY A 449 -13.51 16.78 -12.19
CA GLY A 449 -13.94 16.98 -13.58
C GLY A 449 -13.82 18.43 -14.04
N VAL A 450 -14.19 19.39 -13.19
CA VAL A 450 -14.01 20.83 -13.46
C VAL A 450 -12.53 21.15 -13.69
N LEU A 451 -11.66 20.79 -12.75
CA LEU A 451 -10.23 21.10 -12.83
C LEU A 451 -9.54 20.40 -14.01
N ALA A 452 -9.93 19.16 -14.33
CA ALA A 452 -9.39 18.43 -15.48
C ALA A 452 -9.70 19.12 -16.82
N MET A 453 -10.90 19.66 -16.97
CA MET A 453 -11.30 20.44 -18.14
C MET A 453 -10.61 21.81 -18.20
N GLU A 454 -10.49 22.52 -17.07
CA GLU A 454 -9.75 23.78 -16.99
C GLU A 454 -8.29 23.58 -17.44
N ASN A 455 -7.63 22.52 -16.96
CA ASN A 455 -6.24 22.19 -17.30
C ASN A 455 -6.04 21.78 -18.77
N THR A 456 -7.10 21.41 -19.50
CA THR A 456 -7.04 21.09 -20.94
C THR A 456 -7.54 22.25 -21.82
N GLY A 457 -7.75 23.44 -21.24
CA GLY A 457 -8.10 24.66 -21.97
C GLY A 457 -9.59 24.83 -22.23
N VAL A 458 -10.47 24.05 -21.60
CA VAL A 458 -11.92 24.26 -21.69
C VAL A 458 -12.32 25.52 -20.92
N THR A 459 -12.86 26.50 -21.61
CA THR A 459 -13.22 27.82 -21.03
C THR A 459 -14.54 27.81 -20.26
N GLN A 460 -15.46 26.91 -20.58
CA GLN A 460 -16.78 26.80 -19.93
C GLN A 460 -17.08 25.36 -19.44
N PRO A 461 -16.36 24.85 -18.42
CA PRO A 461 -16.62 23.52 -17.84
C PRO A 461 -18.08 23.31 -17.41
N ALA A 462 -18.74 24.38 -16.98
CA ALA A 462 -20.14 24.40 -16.54
C ALA A 462 -21.12 23.86 -17.59
N ARG A 463 -20.81 23.97 -18.90
CA ARG A 463 -21.67 23.51 -20.00
C ARG A 463 -21.52 22.02 -20.34
N ARG A 464 -20.51 21.37 -19.76
CA ARG A 464 -20.11 19.99 -20.10
C ARG A 464 -20.37 18.99 -18.98
N LEU A 465 -21.08 19.40 -17.93
CA LEU A 465 -21.33 18.60 -16.73
C LEU A 465 -22.82 18.40 -16.50
N VAL A 466 -23.20 17.16 -16.21
CA VAL A 466 -24.52 16.79 -15.69
C VAL A 466 -24.32 15.89 -14.48
N LEU A 467 -25.07 16.11 -13.42
CA LEU A 467 -25.06 15.29 -12.21
C LEU A 467 -26.48 14.89 -11.86
N ILE A 468 -26.72 13.59 -11.71
CA ILE A 468 -27.97 13.04 -11.19
C ILE A 468 -27.72 12.16 -9.98
N ARG A 469 -28.76 11.96 -9.16
CA ARG A 469 -28.72 11.02 -8.04
C ARG A 469 -30.04 10.28 -7.88
N GLY A 470 -29.93 9.03 -7.45
CA GLY A 470 -31.02 8.28 -6.86
C GLY A 470 -30.89 8.28 -5.33
N TRP A 471 -31.47 7.24 -4.72
CA TRP A 471 -31.40 7.03 -3.28
C TRP A 471 -29.98 6.67 -2.79
N LYS A 472 -29.31 5.75 -3.50
CA LYS A 472 -28.03 5.15 -3.06
C LYS A 472 -26.81 5.54 -3.91
N THR A 473 -27.02 6.01 -5.14
CA THR A 473 -25.95 6.33 -6.10
C THR A 473 -26.16 7.69 -6.74
N ALA A 474 -25.06 8.28 -7.20
CA ALA A 474 -25.04 9.46 -8.04
C ALA A 474 -24.14 9.20 -9.25
N THR A 475 -24.54 9.74 -10.39
CA THR A 475 -23.82 9.57 -11.66
C THR A 475 -23.45 10.95 -12.21
N LEU A 476 -22.16 11.18 -12.35
CA LEU A 476 -21.58 12.36 -12.99
C LEU A 476 -21.33 12.03 -14.46
N LEU A 477 -21.85 12.87 -15.35
CA LEU A 477 -21.53 12.86 -16.78
C LEU A 477 -20.65 14.05 -17.13
N VAL A 478 -19.57 13.79 -17.86
CA VAL A 478 -18.71 14.81 -18.48
C VAL A 478 -18.71 14.59 -19.99
N LYS A 479 -19.19 15.56 -20.77
CA LYS A 479 -19.33 15.44 -22.22
C LYS A 479 -18.11 16.03 -22.94
N ASN A 480 -17.65 15.38 -24.00
CA ASN A 480 -16.70 15.95 -24.95
C ASN A 480 -17.43 16.87 -25.94
N GLY A 481 -17.76 18.05 -25.47
CA GLY A 481 -18.68 18.99 -26.12
C GLY A 481 -19.70 19.50 -25.09
N ASP A 482 -20.62 20.33 -25.54
CA ASP A 482 -21.61 20.94 -24.64
C ASP A 482 -22.89 20.10 -24.60
N PHE A 483 -23.54 20.09 -23.43
CA PHE A 483 -24.91 19.60 -23.34
C PHE A 483 -25.84 20.64 -23.96
N ASP A 484 -26.64 20.22 -24.94
CA ASP A 484 -27.61 21.07 -25.62
C ASP A 484 -29.02 20.95 -25.01
N ASP A 485 -29.97 21.76 -25.49
CA ASP A 485 -31.33 21.76 -24.98
C ASP A 485 -32.05 20.41 -25.18
N ALA A 486 -31.67 19.65 -26.22
CA ALA A 486 -32.24 18.32 -26.48
C ALA A 486 -31.73 17.30 -25.45
N ASP A 487 -30.45 17.36 -25.09
CA ASP A 487 -29.87 16.57 -24.01
C ASP A 487 -30.54 16.88 -22.68
N ILE A 488 -30.74 18.17 -22.35
CA ILE A 488 -31.38 18.59 -21.10
C ILE A 488 -32.85 18.17 -21.06
N ALA A 489 -33.56 18.24 -22.18
CA ALA A 489 -34.93 17.74 -22.28
C ALA A 489 -34.99 16.21 -22.07
N ALA A 490 -34.02 15.46 -22.64
CA ALA A 490 -33.91 14.02 -22.47
C ALA A 490 -33.56 13.62 -21.02
N LEU A 491 -32.59 14.30 -20.41
CA LEU A 491 -32.27 14.20 -18.99
C LEU A 491 -33.51 14.41 -18.12
N GLY A 492 -34.27 15.48 -18.37
CA GLY A 492 -35.50 15.78 -17.64
C GLY A 492 -36.54 14.68 -17.77
N ARG A 493 -36.75 14.11 -18.97
CA ARG A 493 -37.65 12.97 -19.16
C ARG A 493 -37.18 11.74 -18.39
N PHE A 494 -35.88 11.40 -18.49
CA PHE A 494 -35.27 10.26 -17.80
C PHE A 494 -35.45 10.35 -16.28
N CYS A 495 -35.08 11.49 -15.69
CA CYS A 495 -35.18 11.73 -14.25
C CYS A 495 -36.62 11.72 -13.75
N ARG A 496 -37.56 12.35 -14.47
CA ARG A 496 -38.99 12.35 -14.10
C ARG A 496 -39.58 10.94 -14.10
N ALA A 497 -39.28 10.14 -15.14
CA ALA A 497 -39.81 8.78 -15.24
C ALA A 497 -39.30 7.85 -14.12
N ARG A 498 -38.07 8.08 -13.65
CA ARG A 498 -37.39 7.23 -12.65
C ARG A 498 -37.30 7.85 -11.26
N SER A 499 -37.98 8.98 -11.00
CA SER A 499 -37.89 9.70 -9.73
C SER A 499 -36.44 9.94 -9.26
N PHE A 500 -35.55 10.27 -10.21
CA PHE A 500 -34.18 10.64 -9.90
C PHE A 500 -34.06 12.15 -9.75
N ASP A 501 -33.27 12.58 -8.78
CA ASP A 501 -32.99 13.98 -8.56
C ASP A 501 -31.87 14.45 -9.46
N VAL A 502 -32.06 15.64 -10.03
CA VAL A 502 -30.99 16.36 -10.70
C VAL A 502 -30.17 17.08 -9.63
N GLY A 503 -28.86 16.85 -9.65
CA GLY A 503 -27.88 17.58 -8.85
C GLY A 503 -27.33 18.81 -9.59
N TYR A 504 -27.12 18.72 -10.90
CA TYR A 504 -26.65 19.84 -11.73
C TYR A 504 -26.89 19.57 -13.22
N TYR A 505 -27.24 20.62 -13.98
CA TYR A 505 -27.04 20.71 -15.43
C TYR A 505 -26.85 22.20 -15.81
N PRO A 506 -26.35 22.53 -17.02
CA PRO A 506 -26.13 23.91 -17.45
C PRO A 506 -27.45 24.71 -17.48
N GLY A 507 -27.54 25.78 -16.69
CA GLY A 507 -28.74 26.64 -16.62
C GLY A 507 -29.83 26.18 -15.65
N MET A 508 -29.57 25.11 -14.87
CA MET A 508 -30.51 24.57 -13.88
C MET A 508 -30.95 25.62 -12.84
N GLN A 509 -32.26 25.65 -12.56
CA GLN A 509 -32.85 26.49 -11.51
C GLN A 509 -32.84 25.79 -10.15
N ALA A 510 -32.71 26.55 -9.07
CA ALA A 510 -32.65 26.02 -7.71
C ALA A 510 -33.93 25.23 -7.31
N ALA A 511 -35.08 25.63 -7.84
CA ALA A 511 -36.37 24.97 -7.59
C ALA A 511 -36.48 23.56 -8.21
N GLU A 512 -35.59 23.20 -9.13
CA GLU A 512 -35.56 21.88 -9.76
C GLU A 512 -34.76 20.85 -8.95
N ALA A 513 -33.93 21.31 -8.02
CA ALA A 513 -33.13 20.43 -7.18
C ALA A 513 -33.98 19.76 -6.09
N ASN A 514 -33.57 18.55 -5.67
CA ASN A 514 -34.06 17.92 -4.43
C ASN A 514 -35.58 17.69 -4.36
N ARG A 515 -36.16 17.06 -5.38
CA ARG A 515 -37.61 16.87 -5.57
C ARG A 515 -38.12 15.49 -5.18
N TYR A 516 -37.39 14.42 -5.49
CA TYR A 516 -37.88 13.04 -5.38
C TYR A 516 -37.35 12.35 -4.13
N ASN A 517 -36.03 12.27 -3.98
CA ASN A 517 -35.33 11.69 -2.84
C ASN A 517 -34.91 12.86 -1.92
N VAL A 518 -35.90 13.50 -1.30
CA VAL A 518 -35.76 14.80 -0.62
C VAL A 518 -34.80 14.73 0.57
N LEU A 519 -33.80 15.62 0.56
CA LEU A 519 -32.87 15.88 1.65
C LEU A 519 -33.24 17.20 2.35
N GLU A 520 -32.67 17.44 3.53
CA GLU A 520 -32.85 18.69 4.30
C GLU A 520 -32.57 19.96 3.47
N ARG A 521 -31.58 19.90 2.57
CA ARG A 521 -31.23 20.97 1.64
C ARG A 521 -30.67 20.39 0.35
N PRO A 522 -30.62 21.13 -0.78
CA PRO A 522 -30.11 20.63 -2.05
C PRO A 522 -28.57 20.57 -2.09
N TYR A 523 -27.97 19.77 -1.21
CA TYR A 523 -26.51 19.68 -0.99
C TYR A 523 -25.69 19.56 -2.28
N PHE A 524 -26.15 18.77 -3.25
CA PHE A 524 -25.44 18.54 -4.52
C PHE A 524 -25.47 19.75 -5.44
N PHE A 525 -26.61 20.44 -5.53
CA PHE A 525 -26.77 21.64 -6.35
C PHE A 525 -25.98 22.82 -5.79
N ASP A 526 -26.10 23.06 -4.48
CA ASP A 526 -25.38 24.14 -3.79
C ASP A 526 -23.86 23.95 -3.94
N ALA A 527 -23.39 22.72 -3.79
CA ALA A 527 -21.98 22.38 -3.98
C ALA A 527 -21.54 22.54 -5.43
N ALA A 528 -22.31 22.04 -6.41
CA ALA A 528 -21.97 22.18 -7.83
C ALA A 528 -21.84 23.66 -8.23
N ARG A 529 -22.79 24.51 -7.80
CA ARG A 529 -22.72 25.96 -8.01
C ARG A 529 -21.50 26.60 -7.36
N ALA A 530 -21.19 26.23 -6.12
CA ALA A 530 -20.02 26.77 -5.43
C ALA A 530 -18.71 26.35 -6.12
N LEU A 531 -18.61 25.10 -6.55
CA LEU A 531 -17.43 24.53 -7.21
C LEU A 531 -17.19 25.10 -8.62
N LEU A 532 -18.23 25.55 -9.32
CA LEU A 532 -18.13 26.25 -10.61
C LEU A 532 -17.92 27.76 -10.48
N SER A 533 -18.02 28.31 -9.27
CA SER A 533 -17.89 29.74 -9.02
C SER A 533 -16.46 30.13 -8.60
N PRO A 534 -16.10 31.42 -8.65
CA PRO A 534 -14.86 31.92 -8.03
C PRO A 534 -14.75 31.63 -6.51
N GLY A 535 -15.86 31.30 -5.85
CA GLY A 535 -15.91 30.92 -4.43
C GLY A 535 -15.43 29.49 -4.12
N ARG A 536 -14.96 28.73 -5.13
CA ARG A 536 -14.52 27.33 -5.00
C ARG A 536 -13.54 27.08 -3.84
N ASP A 537 -12.51 27.91 -3.70
CA ASP A 537 -11.51 27.72 -2.64
C ASP A 537 -12.07 28.00 -1.25
N THR A 538 -12.99 28.97 -1.15
CA THR A 538 -13.72 29.23 0.10
C THR A 538 -14.63 28.06 0.46
N PHE A 539 -15.27 27.43 -0.54
CA PHE A 539 -16.04 26.21 -0.33
C PHE A 539 -15.15 25.08 0.18
N PHE A 540 -13.99 24.83 -0.45
CA PHE A 540 -13.04 23.81 0.02
C PHE A 540 -12.57 24.06 1.46
N ALA A 541 -12.31 25.31 1.84
CA ALA A 541 -11.86 25.65 3.18
C ALA A 541 -12.96 25.46 4.25
N ARG A 542 -14.21 25.81 3.93
CA ARG A 542 -15.34 25.80 4.87
C ARG A 542 -16.09 24.48 4.93
N TYR A 543 -16.09 23.70 3.85
CA TYR A 543 -16.81 22.43 3.81
C TYR A 543 -16.22 21.44 4.82
N LYS A 544 -17.09 20.64 5.46
CA LYS A 544 -16.70 19.75 6.56
C LYS A 544 -15.76 18.61 6.16
N PHE A 545 -15.69 18.29 4.86
CA PHE A 545 -14.86 17.22 4.29
C PHE A 545 -13.83 17.77 3.29
N ASP A 546 -12.70 17.08 3.13
CA ASP A 546 -11.69 17.37 2.10
C ASP A 546 -12.13 16.88 0.72
N VAL A 547 -12.82 17.74 0.00
CA VAL A 547 -13.33 17.48 -1.36
C VAL A 547 -12.47 18.12 -2.45
N ARG A 548 -11.21 18.46 -2.14
CA ARG A 548 -10.26 18.98 -3.13
C ARG A 548 -9.92 17.89 -4.17
N PRO A 549 -9.77 18.22 -5.46
CA PRO A 549 -9.41 17.24 -6.49
C PRO A 549 -8.17 16.41 -6.15
N ALA A 550 -8.21 15.11 -6.45
CA ALA A 550 -7.04 14.22 -6.34
C ALA A 550 -6.16 14.34 -7.59
N THR A 551 -4.86 14.15 -7.45
CA THR A 551 -3.88 14.18 -8.56
C THR A 551 -3.01 12.93 -8.52
N ASP A 552 -2.28 12.62 -9.59
CA ASP A 552 -1.35 11.48 -9.59
C ASP A 552 -0.20 11.65 -8.57
N ASP A 553 0.12 12.87 -8.12
CA ASP A 553 1.07 13.09 -7.03
C ASP A 553 0.45 12.93 -5.64
N ARG A 554 -0.88 13.02 -5.53
CA ARG A 554 -1.66 12.84 -4.30
C ARG A 554 -2.92 12.02 -4.61
N PRO A 555 -2.79 10.71 -4.94
CA PRO A 555 -3.88 9.89 -5.47
C PRO A 555 -4.81 9.36 -4.37
N TYR A 556 -5.08 10.16 -3.33
CA TYR A 556 -5.91 9.77 -2.19
C TYR A 556 -7.34 10.30 -2.38
N PHE A 557 -8.05 9.72 -3.35
CA PHE A 557 -9.43 10.15 -3.66
C PHE A 557 -10.38 9.94 -2.47
N PHE A 558 -10.23 8.84 -1.73
CA PHE A 558 -11.08 8.50 -0.58
C PHE A 558 -10.67 9.15 0.74
N HIS A 559 -9.72 10.09 0.73
CA HIS A 559 -9.38 10.87 1.92
C HIS A 559 -10.23 12.15 1.96
N PHE A 560 -11.21 12.18 2.86
CA PHE A 560 -12.13 13.27 3.15
C PHE A 560 -11.95 13.85 4.57
N PHE A 561 -11.16 13.24 5.44
CA PHE A 561 -10.98 13.67 6.83
C PHE A 561 -10.33 15.06 6.96
N LYS A 562 -10.86 15.87 7.90
CA LYS A 562 -10.30 17.16 8.32
C LYS A 562 -10.22 17.24 9.84
N TRP A 563 -9.04 17.58 10.36
CA TRP A 563 -8.82 17.79 11.80
C TRP A 563 -9.75 18.84 12.42
N ARG A 564 -10.11 19.89 11.66
CA ARG A 564 -11.03 20.94 12.13
C ARG A 564 -12.45 20.43 12.39
N SER A 565 -12.85 19.33 11.77
CA SER A 565 -14.19 18.73 11.92
C SER A 565 -14.24 17.66 13.01
N LEU A 566 -13.08 17.27 13.57
CA LEU A 566 -13.01 16.25 14.62
C LEU A 566 -13.83 16.60 15.88
N PRO A 567 -13.80 17.84 16.41
CA PRO A 567 -14.61 18.19 17.59
C PRO A 567 -16.12 18.03 17.35
N GLU A 568 -16.60 18.39 16.15
CA GLU A 568 -18.00 18.22 15.74
C GLU A 568 -18.39 16.74 15.68
N PHE A 569 -17.55 15.90 15.08
CA PHE A 569 -17.80 14.46 14.99
C PHE A 569 -17.82 13.77 16.36
N ILE A 570 -16.93 14.17 17.28
CA ILE A 570 -16.92 13.68 18.66
C ILE A 570 -18.17 14.14 19.41
N ALA A 571 -18.59 15.39 19.24
CA ALA A 571 -19.81 15.92 19.86
C ALA A 571 -21.08 15.18 19.39
N LEU A 572 -21.06 14.67 18.15
CA LEU A 572 -22.16 13.91 17.54
C LEU A 572 -22.04 12.38 17.72
N LYS A 573 -21.18 11.91 18.64
CA LYS A 573 -20.91 10.48 18.92
C LYS A 573 -22.17 9.64 19.14
N GLY A 574 -23.17 10.17 19.84
CA GLY A 574 -24.44 9.47 20.11
C GLY A 574 -25.53 9.65 19.05
N ARG A 575 -25.29 10.43 17.98
CA ARG A 575 -26.29 10.79 16.95
C ARG A 575 -25.88 10.39 15.53
N GLY A 576 -24.95 9.44 15.39
CA GLY A 576 -24.50 8.98 14.07
C GLY A 576 -23.45 9.88 13.39
N GLY A 577 -22.78 10.76 14.14
CA GLY A 577 -21.67 11.58 13.60
C GLY A 577 -20.35 10.81 13.41
N LEU A 578 -20.25 9.58 13.93
CA LEU A 578 -19.03 8.76 13.91
C LEU A 578 -18.89 7.81 12.71
N PRO A 579 -19.95 7.22 12.13
CA PRO A 579 -19.88 6.62 10.80
C PRO A 579 -19.40 7.61 9.73
N LEU A 580 -19.50 8.93 10.02
CA LEU A 580 -18.95 9.95 9.16
C LEU A 580 -17.42 10.09 9.27
N LEU A 581 -16.79 9.55 10.31
CA LEU A 581 -15.34 9.55 10.49
C LEU A 581 -14.71 8.47 9.60
N GLU A 582 -13.71 8.83 8.80
CA GLU A 582 -12.97 7.86 7.99
C GLU A 582 -12.00 7.10 8.88
N TRP A 583 -12.30 5.86 9.25
CA TRP A 583 -11.54 5.14 10.28
C TRP A 583 -10.11 4.77 9.86
N GLY A 584 -9.84 4.65 8.56
CA GLY A 584 -8.50 4.35 8.06
C GLY A 584 -7.45 5.34 8.55
N TYR A 585 -7.74 6.65 8.48
CA TYR A 585 -6.77 7.68 8.83
C TYR A 585 -6.45 7.76 10.34
N PRO A 586 -7.42 7.77 11.28
CA PRO A 586 -7.17 7.66 12.72
C PRO A 586 -6.41 6.38 13.11
N VAL A 587 -6.70 5.23 12.50
CA VAL A 587 -5.94 4.00 12.74
C VAL A 587 -4.48 4.18 12.35
N LEU A 588 -4.19 4.83 11.20
CA LEU A 588 -2.82 5.15 10.79
C LEU A 588 -2.11 6.04 11.82
N ILE A 589 -2.78 7.06 12.36
CA ILE A 589 -2.22 7.95 13.38
C ILE A 589 -1.98 7.18 14.71
N ALA A 590 -2.90 6.31 15.10
CA ALA A 590 -2.73 5.44 16.26
C ALA A 590 -1.53 4.50 16.08
N THR A 591 -1.38 3.90 14.90
CA THR A 591 -0.22 3.08 14.56
C THR A 591 1.08 3.89 14.58
N LEU A 592 1.09 5.14 14.11
CA LEU A 592 2.27 6.02 14.17
C LEU A 592 2.67 6.29 15.62
N PHE A 593 1.71 6.63 16.48
CA PHE A 593 1.97 6.86 17.90
C PHE A 593 2.51 5.59 18.57
N GLN A 594 1.88 4.45 18.30
CA GLN A 594 2.30 3.15 18.82
C GLN A 594 3.70 2.77 18.35
N ALA A 595 3.97 2.84 17.04
CA ALA A 595 5.27 2.53 16.45
C ALA A 595 6.37 3.41 17.07
N THR A 596 6.09 4.69 17.29
CA THR A 596 7.02 5.62 17.96
C THR A 596 7.30 5.17 19.39
N LEU A 597 6.25 4.92 20.18
CA LEU A 597 6.39 4.49 21.57
C LEU A 597 7.15 3.16 21.69
N THR A 598 6.78 2.17 20.88
CA THR A 598 7.40 0.85 20.88
C THR A 598 8.84 0.88 20.38
N ALA A 599 9.16 1.68 19.35
CA ALA A 599 10.54 1.85 18.88
C ALA A 599 11.43 2.51 19.95
N MET A 600 10.93 3.56 20.62
CA MET A 600 11.65 4.17 21.75
C MET A 600 11.86 3.17 22.89
N ALA A 601 10.85 2.37 23.23
CA ALA A 601 10.90 1.40 24.32
C ALA A 601 11.77 0.17 24.03
N LEU A 602 11.74 -0.38 22.82
CA LEU A 602 12.44 -1.62 22.47
C LEU A 602 13.84 -1.40 21.87
N ILE A 603 14.13 -0.21 21.35
CA ILE A 603 15.43 0.10 20.72
C ILE A 603 16.24 1.05 21.59
N LEU A 604 15.71 2.25 21.88
CA LEU A 604 16.48 3.30 22.55
C LEU A 604 16.64 3.07 24.06
N PHE A 605 15.60 2.59 24.74
CA PHE A 605 15.67 2.35 26.18
C PHE A 605 16.73 1.31 26.58
N PRO A 606 16.84 0.12 25.93
CA PRO A 606 17.91 -0.82 26.22
C PRO A 606 19.32 -0.26 26.00
N LEU A 607 19.52 0.51 24.93
CA LEU A 607 20.80 1.18 24.63
C LEU A 607 21.16 2.25 25.67
N TRP A 608 20.16 2.98 26.17
CA TRP A 608 20.33 3.96 27.23
C TRP A 608 20.76 3.33 28.56
N VAL A 609 20.15 2.20 28.95
CA VAL A 609 20.56 1.46 30.15
C VAL A 609 22.02 1.00 30.04
N LEU A 610 22.45 0.53 28.87
CA LEU A 610 23.81 0.06 28.64
C LEU A 610 24.86 1.16 28.80
N THR A 611 24.59 2.34 28.23
CA THR A 611 25.52 3.47 28.30
C THR A 611 25.62 4.06 29.70
N ARG A 612 24.53 4.00 30.48
CA ARG A 612 24.59 4.33 31.93
C ARG A 612 25.44 3.34 32.71
N ARG A 613 25.27 2.02 32.52
CA ARG A 613 26.05 1.00 33.22
C ARG A 613 27.55 1.07 32.91
N LYS A 614 27.94 1.37 31.66
CA LYS A 614 29.35 1.59 31.30
C LYS A 614 29.92 2.88 31.92
N ARG A 615 29.12 3.94 32.07
CA ARG A 615 29.53 5.18 32.77
C ARG A 615 29.69 4.96 34.28
N THR A 616 28.81 4.19 34.92
CA THR A 616 28.89 3.92 36.37
C THR A 616 29.93 2.85 36.72
N ALA A 617 30.22 1.89 35.83
CA ALA A 617 31.32 0.93 35.99
C ALA A 617 32.72 1.54 35.82
N HIS A 618 32.82 2.79 35.36
CA HIS A 618 34.05 3.61 35.41
C HIS A 618 34.00 4.68 36.52
N GLY A 619 33.14 4.47 37.53
CA GLY A 619 33.08 5.26 38.76
C GLY A 619 34.21 4.91 39.74
N SER A 620 35.43 5.40 39.47
CA SER A 620 36.38 5.80 40.52
C SER A 620 37.07 7.10 40.06
N PRO A 621 36.64 8.27 40.54
CA PRO A 621 37.19 9.57 40.13
C PRO A 621 38.60 9.87 40.67
N LEU A 622 39.34 8.89 41.19
CA LEU A 622 40.60 9.10 41.92
C LEU A 622 41.85 8.44 41.32
N LEU A 623 41.75 7.72 40.19
CA LEU A 623 42.93 7.10 39.53
C LEU A 623 43.09 7.45 38.04
N ILE A 624 42.48 8.55 37.57
CA ILE A 624 42.76 9.16 36.25
C ILE A 624 43.30 10.59 36.44
N ALA A 625 44.13 10.80 37.48
CA ALA A 625 44.87 12.04 37.69
C ALA A 625 46.39 11.89 37.46
N ALA A 626 46.90 10.68 37.23
CA ALA A 626 48.35 10.43 37.15
C ALA A 626 48.89 10.13 35.73
N SER A 627 48.13 10.41 34.67
CA SER A 627 48.68 10.36 33.29
C SER A 627 48.14 11.51 32.45
N ARG A 628 48.44 12.74 32.88
CA ARG A 628 48.45 13.93 32.02
C ARG A 628 49.88 14.24 31.63
N SER A 629 50.45 13.42 30.74
CA SER A 629 51.55 13.90 29.91
C SER A 629 50.95 14.72 28.78
N LYS A 630 51.24 16.02 28.81
CA LYS A 630 51.00 16.99 27.73
C LYS A 630 51.59 16.48 26.40
N THR A 631 51.06 17.02 25.31
CA THR A 631 51.48 16.94 23.89
C THR A 631 50.89 15.80 23.04
N THR A 632 49.64 15.98 22.60
CA THR A 632 49.18 15.77 21.20
C THR A 632 47.81 16.46 21.05
N PRO A 633 47.48 17.10 19.91
CA PRO A 633 46.15 17.64 19.69
C PRO A 633 45.16 16.47 19.59
N SER A 634 44.16 16.44 20.47
CA SER A 634 43.06 15.48 20.37
C SER A 634 42.37 15.64 19.01
N PRO A 635 42.12 14.57 18.24
CA PRO A 635 41.29 14.67 17.05
C PRO A 635 39.92 15.20 17.48
N ALA A 636 39.41 16.24 16.78
CA ALA A 636 38.18 16.93 17.11
C ALA A 636 37.09 15.95 17.58
N ALA A 637 36.70 16.06 18.86
CA ALA A 637 35.78 15.12 19.48
C ALA A 637 34.47 15.10 18.68
N ILE A 638 34.12 13.94 18.12
CA ILE A 638 32.88 13.75 17.37
C ILE A 638 31.72 14.05 18.32
N SER A 639 30.95 15.10 18.00
CA SER A 639 29.82 15.49 18.83
C SER A 639 28.71 14.44 18.72
N GLY A 640 28.28 13.87 19.85
CA GLY A 640 27.14 12.94 19.88
C GLY A 640 25.85 13.54 19.29
N ARG A 641 25.68 14.87 19.36
CA ARG A 641 24.57 15.58 18.71
C ARG A 641 24.65 15.51 17.19
N ARG A 642 25.84 15.65 16.60
CA ARG A 642 26.04 15.53 15.14
C ARG A 642 25.75 14.10 14.66
N VAL A 643 26.25 13.10 15.39
CA VAL A 643 25.93 11.69 15.12
C VAL A 643 24.42 11.45 15.16
N ALA A 644 23.72 11.91 16.21
CA ALA A 644 22.28 11.77 16.30
C ALA A 644 21.55 12.43 15.12
N ILE A 645 21.87 13.70 14.80
CA ILE A 645 21.26 14.41 13.66
C ILE A 645 21.51 13.66 12.35
N TYR A 646 22.74 13.21 12.11
CA TYR A 646 23.11 12.45 10.91
C TYR A 646 22.26 11.19 10.75
N PHE A 647 22.23 10.32 11.77
CA PHE A 647 21.55 9.03 11.70
C PHE A 647 20.02 9.16 11.74
N VAL A 648 19.47 10.19 12.41
CA VAL A 648 18.04 10.54 12.30
C VAL A 648 17.69 10.96 10.88
N ALA A 649 18.50 11.86 10.30
CA ALA A 649 18.22 12.43 9.00
C ALA A 649 18.28 11.39 7.88
N ILE A 650 19.32 10.54 7.84
CA ILE A 650 19.39 9.47 6.83
C ILE A 650 18.31 8.40 7.03
N GLY A 651 17.93 8.10 8.27
CA GLY A 651 16.90 7.10 8.58
C GLY A 651 15.52 7.52 8.07
N PHE A 652 15.15 8.79 8.29
CA PHE A 652 13.93 9.36 7.69
C PHE A 652 14.05 9.50 6.17
N ALA A 653 15.17 10.03 5.67
CA ALA A 653 15.34 10.31 4.25
C ALA A 653 15.28 9.04 3.39
N PHE A 654 15.90 7.95 3.85
CA PHE A 654 15.89 6.68 3.13
C PHE A 654 14.46 6.14 2.99
N MET A 655 13.75 6.02 4.12
CA MET A 655 12.39 5.47 4.14
C MET A 655 11.38 6.36 3.40
N PHE A 656 11.53 7.68 3.46
CA PHE A 656 10.65 8.60 2.74
C PHE A 656 10.76 8.44 1.23
N ILE A 657 11.98 8.33 0.70
CA ILE A 657 12.18 8.07 -0.73
C ILE A 657 11.67 6.68 -1.10
N GLU A 658 12.05 5.65 -0.34
CA GLU A 658 11.64 4.26 -0.62
C GLU A 658 10.12 4.13 -0.71
N ILE A 659 9.38 4.65 0.28
CA ILE A 659 7.92 4.56 0.33
C ILE A 659 7.27 5.42 -0.76
N ALA A 660 7.74 6.65 -0.98
CA ALA A 660 7.22 7.48 -2.06
C ALA A 660 7.40 6.82 -3.44
N PHE A 661 8.50 6.08 -3.63
CA PHE A 661 8.74 5.32 -4.85
C PHE A 661 7.86 4.07 -4.93
N ILE A 662 7.69 3.31 -3.86
CA ILE A 662 6.72 2.20 -3.82
C ILE A 662 5.35 2.70 -4.30
N GLN A 663 4.87 3.81 -3.73
CA GLN A 663 3.55 4.38 -4.03
C GLN A 663 3.45 4.93 -5.46
N LYS A 664 4.45 5.68 -5.94
CA LYS A 664 4.49 6.17 -7.34
C LYS A 664 4.52 5.02 -8.35
N PHE A 665 5.25 3.95 -8.06
CA PHE A 665 5.37 2.81 -8.96
C PHE A 665 4.15 1.88 -8.94
N VAL A 666 3.19 2.08 -8.03
CA VAL A 666 1.85 1.44 -8.14
C VAL A 666 1.19 1.80 -9.46
N LEU A 667 1.31 3.05 -9.93
CA LEU A 667 0.77 3.46 -11.24
C LEU A 667 1.41 2.69 -12.39
N LEU A 668 2.72 2.46 -12.34
CA LEU A 668 3.45 1.75 -13.40
C LEU A 668 3.24 0.23 -13.34
N LEU A 669 3.22 -0.37 -12.16
CA LEU A 669 3.14 -1.82 -11.95
C LEU A 669 1.70 -2.31 -11.72
N SER A 670 0.72 -1.41 -11.75
CA SER A 670 -0.72 -1.69 -11.73
C SER A 670 -1.27 -2.40 -10.48
N HIS A 671 -0.42 -2.77 -9.51
CA HIS A 671 -0.86 -3.43 -8.28
C HIS A 671 0.07 -3.13 -7.09
N PRO A 672 -0.46 -2.79 -5.89
CA PRO A 672 0.34 -2.45 -4.72
C PRO A 672 1.31 -3.55 -4.28
N LEU A 673 0.88 -4.82 -4.25
CA LEU A 673 1.76 -5.93 -3.85
C LEU A 673 2.95 -6.12 -4.81
N TYR A 674 2.75 -5.89 -6.11
CA TYR A 674 3.83 -5.98 -7.09
C TYR A 674 4.79 -4.81 -6.95
N ALA A 675 4.26 -3.60 -6.76
CA ALA A 675 5.07 -2.42 -6.52
C ALA A 675 5.94 -2.57 -5.28
N VAL A 676 5.37 -3.01 -4.15
CA VAL A 676 6.15 -3.23 -2.92
C VAL A 676 7.24 -4.27 -3.14
N ALA A 677 6.94 -5.43 -3.72
CA ALA A 677 7.94 -6.49 -3.91
C ALA A 677 9.08 -6.07 -4.85
N VAL A 678 8.75 -5.50 -6.02
CA VAL A 678 9.74 -5.13 -7.03
C VAL A 678 10.60 -3.96 -6.55
N VAL A 679 9.97 -2.93 -5.98
CA VAL A 679 10.67 -1.72 -5.52
C VAL A 679 11.51 -2.03 -4.30
N LEU A 680 11.01 -2.76 -3.29
CA LEU A 680 11.84 -3.18 -2.15
C LEU A 680 13.00 -4.07 -2.59
N CYS A 681 12.78 -5.03 -3.48
CA CYS A 681 13.84 -5.87 -4.03
C CYS A 681 14.94 -5.02 -4.68
N ALA A 682 14.57 -4.04 -5.51
CA ALA A 682 15.49 -3.12 -6.15
C ALA A 682 16.22 -2.23 -5.12
N PHE A 683 15.50 -1.59 -4.19
CA PHE A 683 16.11 -0.72 -3.18
C PHE A 683 17.13 -1.49 -2.33
N LEU A 684 16.75 -2.64 -1.79
CA LEU A 684 17.64 -3.46 -0.97
C LEU A 684 18.86 -3.94 -1.77
N SER A 685 18.66 -4.46 -2.98
CA SER A 685 19.74 -4.96 -3.85
C SER A 685 20.76 -3.88 -4.20
N PHE A 686 20.30 -2.75 -4.72
CA PHE A 686 21.18 -1.71 -5.22
C PHE A 686 21.76 -0.85 -4.10
N ALA A 687 21.00 -0.54 -3.04
CA ALA A 687 21.58 0.07 -1.83
C ALA A 687 22.68 -0.81 -1.24
N GLY A 688 22.50 -2.14 -1.31
CA GLY A 688 23.52 -3.06 -0.89
C GLY A 688 24.81 -2.99 -1.71
N LEU A 689 24.68 -2.91 -3.04
CA LEU A 689 25.80 -2.71 -3.94
C LEU A 689 26.52 -1.37 -3.68
N GLY A 690 25.77 -0.30 -3.40
CA GLY A 690 26.31 1.03 -3.05
C GLY A 690 27.13 1.00 -1.77
N SER A 691 26.61 0.33 -0.74
CA SER A 691 27.32 0.11 0.52
C SER A 691 28.64 -0.66 0.32
N ARG A 692 28.63 -1.70 -0.51
CA ARG A 692 29.84 -2.48 -0.85
C ARG A 692 30.85 -1.69 -1.67
N TYR A 693 30.39 -0.87 -2.62
CA TYR A 693 31.26 -0.01 -3.42
C TYR A 693 32.03 0.97 -2.54
N THR A 694 31.35 1.54 -1.55
CA THR A 694 31.93 2.42 -0.53
C THR A 694 33.08 1.72 0.23
N GLN A 695 32.87 0.48 0.68
CA GLN A 695 33.92 -0.29 1.37
C GLN A 695 35.14 -0.55 0.50
N ARG A 696 34.98 -0.78 -0.81
CA ARG A 696 36.09 -0.97 -1.74
C ARG A 696 36.91 0.31 -1.95
N LEU A 697 36.26 1.47 -2.02
CA LEU A 697 36.95 2.76 -2.08
C LEU A 697 37.76 3.00 -0.80
N GLN A 698 37.26 2.57 0.35
CA GLN A 698 37.99 2.65 1.62
C GLN A 698 39.14 1.62 1.74
N GLY A 699 38.99 0.43 1.15
CA GLY A 699 39.97 -0.66 1.22
C GLY A 699 41.10 -0.61 0.17
N ARG A 700 40.93 0.10 -0.95
CA ARG A 700 41.96 0.23 -2.01
C ARG A 700 43.17 1.11 -1.64
N GLU A 701 43.20 1.72 -0.45
CA GLU A 701 44.29 2.61 0.00
C GLU A 701 45.35 1.98 0.94
N ALA A 702 45.42 0.65 1.11
CA ALA A 702 46.58 -0.02 1.72
C ALA A 702 46.79 -1.41 1.13
N PRO A 703 47.95 -1.70 0.48
CA PRO A 703 49.16 -2.00 1.25
C PRO A 703 50.50 -1.61 0.54
N PHE A 704 50.76 -0.34 0.27
CA PHE A 704 52.12 0.10 -0.12
C PHE A 704 52.36 1.56 0.32
N ALA A 705 52.86 1.73 1.54
CA ALA A 705 53.70 2.86 1.98
C ALA A 705 53.76 2.83 3.52
N SER A 706 54.86 2.32 4.03
CA SER A 706 55.28 2.43 5.41
C SER A 706 55.82 3.86 5.67
N HIS A 707 55.48 4.42 6.84
CA HIS A 707 56.10 5.60 7.48
C HIS A 707 55.92 7.02 6.85
N ALA A 708 54.70 7.59 6.87
CA ALA A 708 54.53 9.06 6.83
C ALA A 708 53.28 9.56 7.60
N PRO A 709 53.27 10.79 8.16
CA PRO A 709 52.28 11.23 9.15
C PRO A 709 50.88 11.43 8.55
N ARG A 710 49.87 10.87 9.24
CA ARG A 710 48.44 10.84 8.89
C ARG A 710 47.71 12.17 9.19
N SER A 711 47.99 13.25 8.46
CA SER A 711 47.28 14.54 8.70
C SER A 711 46.38 15.04 7.55
N GLY A 712 46.30 14.38 6.39
CA GLY A 712 45.54 14.88 5.23
C GLY A 712 44.31 14.08 4.78
N ARG A 713 43.99 12.93 5.40
CA ARG A 713 43.07 11.91 4.83
C ARG A 713 41.58 12.04 5.19
N ASN A 714 41.18 13.03 5.97
CA ASN A 714 39.78 13.18 6.39
C ASN A 714 38.88 13.82 5.30
N THR A 715 39.48 14.59 4.38
CA THR A 715 38.79 15.29 3.28
C THR A 715 38.20 14.35 2.23
N ASN A 716 38.81 13.19 1.99
CA ASN A 716 38.36 12.26 0.95
C ASN A 716 37.10 11.45 1.35
N ARG A 717 36.80 11.33 2.65
CA ARG A 717 35.60 10.60 3.12
C ARG A 717 34.36 11.48 3.19
N SER A 718 34.53 12.71 3.69
CA SER A 718 33.48 13.72 3.67
C SER A 718 33.12 14.12 2.24
N SER A 719 34.10 14.16 1.33
CA SER A 719 33.84 14.42 -0.10
C SER A 719 33.01 13.30 -0.72
N VAL A 720 33.34 12.02 -0.48
CA VAL A 720 32.56 10.89 -1.02
C VAL A 720 31.13 10.90 -0.47
N ALA A 721 30.94 11.13 0.84
CA ALA A 721 29.60 11.23 1.44
C ALA A 721 28.80 12.41 0.86
N ALA A 722 29.43 13.58 0.71
CA ALA A 722 28.81 14.75 0.09
C ALA A 722 28.46 14.48 -1.37
N THR A 723 29.34 13.84 -2.16
CA THR A 723 29.06 13.49 -3.55
C THR A 723 27.92 12.48 -3.68
N ALA A 724 27.82 11.50 -2.78
CA ALA A 724 26.69 10.56 -2.75
C ALA A 724 25.39 11.31 -2.48
N ILE A 725 25.36 12.22 -1.50
CA ILE A 725 24.18 13.02 -1.16
C ILE A 725 23.78 13.97 -2.30
N VAL A 726 24.74 14.63 -2.95
CA VAL A 726 24.48 15.46 -4.13
C VAL A 726 23.94 14.61 -5.28
N THR A 727 24.49 13.42 -5.50
CA THR A 727 23.99 12.47 -6.50
C THR A 727 22.55 12.03 -6.20
N ILE A 728 22.23 11.72 -4.93
CA ILE A 728 20.86 11.40 -4.50
C ILE A 728 19.93 12.57 -4.82
N ALA A 729 20.29 13.79 -4.41
CA ALA A 729 19.49 14.98 -4.67
C ALA A 729 19.27 15.20 -6.17
N ALA A 730 20.33 15.11 -6.98
CA ALA A 730 20.26 15.29 -8.42
C ALA A 730 19.35 14.25 -9.10
N ILE A 731 19.51 12.96 -8.77
CA ILE A 731 18.67 11.89 -9.32
C ILE A 731 17.22 12.05 -8.86
N SER A 732 16.98 12.37 -7.58
CA SER A 732 15.62 12.59 -7.06
C SER A 732 14.92 13.75 -7.77
N PHE A 733 15.58 14.91 -7.94
CA PHE A 733 15.01 16.03 -8.68
C PHE A 733 14.78 15.71 -10.16
N PHE A 734 15.72 15.01 -10.79
CA PHE A 734 15.56 14.53 -12.17
C PHE A 734 14.33 13.62 -12.30
N TYR A 735 14.15 12.67 -11.38
CA TYR A 735 12.99 11.77 -11.38
C TYR A 735 11.66 12.48 -11.09
N LEU A 736 11.64 13.49 -10.22
CA LEU A 736 10.45 14.30 -10.00
C LEU A 736 9.97 15.01 -11.28
N LEU A 737 10.89 15.39 -12.17
CA LEU A 737 10.57 16.03 -13.45
C LEU A 737 10.24 15.02 -14.55
N VAL A 738 10.98 13.91 -14.62
CA VAL A 738 10.93 12.98 -15.76
C VAL A 738 9.91 11.87 -15.58
N LEU A 739 9.75 11.31 -14.38
CA LEU A 739 8.85 10.15 -14.18
C LEU A 739 7.40 10.45 -14.59
N PRO A 740 6.79 11.62 -14.29
CA PRO A 740 5.43 11.92 -14.71
C PRO A 740 5.23 11.89 -16.23
N ALA A 741 6.24 12.31 -17.01
CA ALA A 741 6.20 12.28 -18.46
C ALA A 741 6.57 10.90 -19.03
N LEU A 742 7.42 10.15 -18.32
CA LEU A 742 7.89 8.83 -18.73
C LEU A 742 6.85 7.73 -18.49
N PHE A 743 6.12 7.77 -17.37
CA PHE A 743 5.15 6.72 -17.02
C PHE A 743 4.09 6.46 -18.10
N PRO A 744 3.44 7.47 -18.70
CA PRO A 744 2.51 7.24 -19.81
C PRO A 744 3.11 6.47 -20.99
N LEU A 745 4.42 6.63 -21.26
CA LEU A 745 5.12 5.92 -22.34
C LEU A 745 5.47 4.47 -21.97
N LEU A 746 5.57 4.16 -20.67
CA LEU A 746 5.97 2.84 -20.16
C LEU A 746 4.79 1.94 -19.81
N ILE A 747 3.66 2.54 -19.42
CA ILE A 747 2.40 1.85 -19.11
C ILE A 747 1.92 0.86 -20.21
N PRO A 748 2.07 1.15 -21.52
CA PRO A 748 1.64 0.23 -22.58
C PRO A 748 2.46 -1.06 -22.68
N LEU A 749 3.62 -1.14 -22.01
CA LEU A 749 4.52 -2.28 -22.10
C LEU A 749 4.00 -3.49 -21.32
N SER A 750 4.46 -4.68 -21.70
CA SER A 750 4.12 -5.92 -20.99
C SER A 750 4.60 -5.90 -19.53
N ASP A 751 3.92 -6.63 -18.65
CA ASP A 751 4.25 -6.68 -17.21
C ASP A 751 5.73 -7.01 -16.93
N PRO A 752 6.36 -8.00 -17.62
CA PRO A 752 7.79 -8.27 -17.41
C PRO A 752 8.67 -7.09 -17.80
N ALA A 753 8.35 -6.38 -18.88
CA ALA A 753 9.09 -5.20 -19.31
C ALA A 753 8.95 -4.06 -18.30
N ARG A 754 7.74 -3.81 -17.79
CA ARG A 754 7.48 -2.80 -16.74
C ARG A 754 8.24 -3.12 -15.46
N ILE A 755 8.32 -4.38 -15.06
CA ILE A 755 9.11 -4.83 -13.89
C ILE A 755 10.60 -4.56 -14.10
N VAL A 756 11.17 -4.97 -15.24
CA VAL A 756 12.60 -4.74 -15.53
C VAL A 756 12.93 -3.26 -15.56
N ILE A 757 12.11 -2.45 -16.23
CA ILE A 757 12.31 -1.01 -16.31
C ILE A 757 12.16 -0.36 -14.93
N ALA A 758 11.21 -0.81 -14.10
CA ALA A 758 11.08 -0.31 -12.74
C ALA A 758 12.35 -0.57 -11.90
N VAL A 759 12.91 -1.77 -11.99
CA VAL A 759 14.19 -2.09 -11.33
C VAL A 759 15.32 -1.19 -11.85
N LEU A 760 15.41 -0.98 -13.17
CA LEU A 760 16.43 -0.11 -13.78
C LEU A 760 16.28 1.36 -13.38
N LEU A 761 15.05 1.86 -13.21
CA LEU A 761 14.81 3.22 -12.75
C LEU A 761 15.14 3.38 -11.26
N VAL A 762 14.85 2.40 -10.42
CA VAL A 762 15.16 2.46 -8.98
C VAL A 762 16.67 2.30 -8.72
N ALA A 763 17.36 1.49 -9.53
CA ALA A 763 18.74 1.09 -9.29
C ALA A 763 19.76 2.23 -9.03
N PRO A 764 19.85 3.30 -9.86
CA PRO A 764 20.82 4.37 -9.64
C PRO A 764 20.61 5.11 -8.32
N LEU A 765 19.35 5.42 -8.00
CA LEU A 765 18.98 6.13 -6.79
C LEU A 765 19.25 5.27 -5.55
N ALA A 766 18.80 4.01 -5.57
CA ALA A 766 19.05 3.06 -4.50
C ALA A 766 20.54 2.84 -4.26
N PHE A 767 21.34 2.71 -5.32
CA PHE A 767 22.79 2.58 -5.23
C PHE A 767 23.45 3.77 -4.50
N ALA A 768 23.08 5.01 -4.87
CA ALA A 768 23.59 6.19 -4.19
C ALA A 768 23.14 6.27 -2.73
N MET A 769 21.88 5.93 -2.45
CA MET A 769 21.30 5.90 -1.10
C MET A 769 21.92 4.84 -0.18
N GLY A 770 22.54 3.80 -0.74
CA GLY A 770 23.28 2.79 0.01
C GLY A 770 24.61 3.26 0.63
N MET A 771 25.11 4.43 0.25
CA MET A 771 26.45 4.90 0.66
C MET A 771 26.49 5.71 1.98
N PRO A 772 25.55 6.63 2.29
CA PRO A 772 25.67 7.50 3.46
C PRO A 772 25.75 6.77 4.79
N PHE A 773 24.96 5.72 4.99
CA PHE A 773 24.95 4.96 6.24
C PHE A 773 26.32 4.32 6.58
N PRO A 774 26.94 3.47 5.71
CA PRO A 774 28.24 2.89 6.00
C PRO A 774 29.37 3.93 6.10
N LEU A 775 29.30 5.02 5.32
CA LEU A 775 30.25 6.14 5.44
C LEU A 775 30.21 6.78 6.82
N GLY A 776 29.03 7.16 7.30
CA GLY A 776 28.87 7.75 8.63
C GLY A 776 29.26 6.77 9.74
N LEU A 777 28.88 5.50 9.62
CA LEU A 777 29.17 4.48 10.63
C LEU A 777 30.68 4.21 10.75
N SER A 778 31.38 4.06 9.62
CA SER A 778 32.85 3.86 9.59
C SER A 778 33.61 5.04 10.20
N ARG A 779 33.08 6.26 10.03
CA ARG A 779 33.66 7.48 10.58
C ARG A 779 33.46 7.60 12.09
N VAL A 780 32.28 7.23 12.59
CA VAL A 780 31.98 7.15 14.03
C VAL A 780 32.80 6.04 14.68
N ALA A 781 32.91 4.86 14.07
CA ALA A 781 33.74 3.77 14.58
C ALA A 781 35.22 4.17 14.72
N ALA A 782 35.73 5.01 13.80
CA ALA A 782 37.11 5.48 13.83
C ALA A 782 37.41 6.54 14.90
N GLY A 783 36.42 7.31 15.37
CA GLY A 783 36.64 8.43 16.29
C GLY A 783 35.86 8.39 17.60
N ALA A 784 34.80 7.58 17.70
CA ALA A 784 33.91 7.46 18.85
C ALA A 784 33.16 6.11 18.83
N ASP A 785 33.89 5.00 18.95
CA ASP A 785 33.33 3.63 18.91
C ASP A 785 32.17 3.40 19.90
N THR A 786 32.19 4.11 21.05
CA THR A 786 31.11 4.06 22.05
C THR A 786 29.76 4.57 21.53
N LEU A 787 29.73 5.35 20.45
CA LEU A 787 28.52 5.89 19.82
C LEU A 787 27.98 5.02 18.67
N VAL A 788 28.70 3.98 18.24
CA VAL A 788 28.28 3.08 17.15
C VAL A 788 26.93 2.40 17.43
N PRO A 789 26.67 1.83 18.62
CA PRO A 789 25.35 1.26 18.93
C PRO A 789 24.22 2.30 18.94
N TRP A 790 24.51 3.55 19.33
CA TRP A 790 23.55 4.64 19.30
C TRP A 790 23.23 5.07 17.86
N ALA A 791 24.23 5.18 17.00
CA ALA A 791 24.03 5.45 15.58
C ALA A 791 23.09 4.42 14.93
N TRP A 792 23.32 3.14 15.20
CA TRP A 792 22.49 2.04 14.70
C TRP A 792 21.07 2.08 15.26
N GLY A 793 20.92 2.26 16.58
CA GLY A 793 19.61 2.28 17.25
C GLY A 793 18.76 3.49 16.89
N VAL A 794 19.36 4.68 16.78
CA VAL A 794 18.67 5.90 16.38
C VAL A 794 18.17 5.76 14.94
N ASN A 795 19.02 5.30 14.02
CA ASN A 795 18.63 5.07 12.63
C ASN A 795 17.46 4.08 12.54
N ALA A 796 17.56 2.92 13.22
CA ALA A 796 16.50 1.93 13.24
C ALA A 796 15.18 2.48 13.82
N CYS A 797 15.25 3.22 14.93
CA CYS A 797 14.09 3.87 15.53
C CYS A 797 13.44 4.86 14.56
N THR A 798 14.23 5.67 13.85
CA THR A 798 13.70 6.60 12.86
C THR A 798 13.13 5.90 11.64
N SER A 799 13.72 4.80 11.16
CA SER A 799 13.18 4.05 10.02
C SER A 799 11.79 3.44 10.34
N VAL A 800 11.60 2.93 11.56
CA VAL A 800 10.29 2.42 12.03
C VAL A 800 9.23 3.53 12.00
N VAL A 801 9.55 4.70 12.57
CA VAL A 801 8.62 5.85 12.59
C VAL A 801 8.38 6.39 11.17
N ALA A 802 9.44 6.48 10.37
CA ALA A 802 9.39 6.98 9.00
C ALA A 802 8.50 6.13 8.11
N ALA A 803 8.44 4.80 8.35
CA ALA A 803 7.62 3.90 7.56
C ALA A 803 6.13 4.27 7.57
N VAL A 804 5.62 4.74 8.70
CA VAL A 804 4.23 5.18 8.86
C VAL A 804 4.08 6.67 8.54
N LEU A 805 5.05 7.49 8.96
CA LEU A 805 5.02 8.94 8.75
C LEU A 805 5.09 9.33 7.26
N ALA A 806 5.82 8.58 6.44
CA ALA A 806 5.90 8.82 4.99
C ALA A 806 4.51 8.83 4.35
N THR A 807 3.66 7.86 4.68
CA THR A 807 2.28 7.76 4.19
C THR A 807 1.43 8.91 4.68
N VAL A 808 1.55 9.31 5.96
CA VAL A 808 0.85 10.49 6.49
C VAL A 808 1.24 11.75 5.71
N LEU A 809 2.53 11.95 5.45
CA LEU A 809 3.01 13.10 4.68
C LEU A 809 2.54 13.04 3.22
N ALA A 810 2.56 11.86 2.58
CA ALA A 810 2.06 11.67 1.23
C ALA A 810 0.58 12.03 1.09
N ILE A 811 -0.24 11.63 2.08
CA ILE A 811 -1.68 11.94 2.12
C ILE A 811 -1.97 13.43 2.18
N HIS A 812 -1.11 14.26 2.81
CA HIS A 812 -1.36 15.69 2.97
C HIS A 812 -0.60 16.58 1.97
N LEU A 813 0.64 16.22 1.66
CA LEU A 813 1.57 17.04 0.89
C LEU A 813 1.84 16.50 -0.52
N GLY A 814 1.49 15.24 -0.79
CA GLY A 814 1.82 14.55 -2.06
C GLY A 814 3.22 13.92 -2.07
N PHE A 815 3.44 12.99 -2.99
CA PHE A 815 4.70 12.25 -3.10
C PHE A 815 5.88 13.15 -3.43
N THR A 816 5.69 14.19 -4.25
CA THR A 816 6.75 15.14 -4.62
C THR A 816 7.29 15.85 -3.39
N ALA A 817 6.40 16.32 -2.50
CA ALA A 817 6.80 16.97 -1.27
C ALA A 817 7.56 16.01 -0.33
N VAL A 818 7.12 14.75 -0.21
CA VAL A 818 7.82 13.73 0.59
C VAL A 818 9.26 13.52 0.09
N VAL A 819 9.46 13.41 -1.22
CA VAL A 819 10.80 13.29 -1.82
C VAL A 819 11.63 14.55 -1.57
N VAL A 820 11.05 15.75 -1.70
CA VAL A 820 11.77 17.02 -1.41
C VAL A 820 12.19 17.09 0.06
N ILE A 821 11.31 16.72 0.99
CA ILE A 821 11.64 16.64 2.43
C ILE A 821 12.78 15.65 2.66
N ALA A 822 12.76 14.49 2.01
CA ALA A 822 13.82 13.51 2.11
C ALA A 822 15.17 14.03 1.58
N VAL A 823 15.17 14.76 0.46
CA VAL A 823 16.38 15.41 -0.08
C VAL A 823 16.91 16.46 0.90
N LEU A 824 16.05 17.29 1.49
CA LEU A 824 16.44 18.25 2.53
C LEU A 824 17.05 17.56 3.76
N LEU A 825 16.51 16.41 4.16
CA LEU A 825 17.08 15.59 5.23
C LEU A 825 18.45 15.02 4.85
N TYR A 826 18.66 14.54 3.63
CA TYR A 826 19.98 14.14 3.17
C TYR A 826 20.97 15.30 3.16
N LEU A 827 20.57 16.51 2.77
CA LEU A 827 21.43 17.70 2.85
C LEU A 827 21.75 18.08 4.30
N ALA A 828 20.79 17.95 5.22
CA ALA A 828 21.03 18.11 6.65
C ALA A 828 22.02 17.07 7.20
N ALA A 829 21.95 15.82 6.70
CA ALA A 829 22.92 14.78 7.00
C ALA A 829 24.32 15.15 6.48
N ALA A 830 24.45 15.70 5.27
CA ALA A 830 25.75 16.18 4.77
C ALA A 830 26.34 17.26 5.69
N ALA A 831 25.53 18.22 6.14
CA ALA A 831 25.95 19.27 7.05
C ALA A 831 26.32 18.75 8.46
N ALA A 832 25.67 17.68 8.91
CA ALA A 832 25.90 17.04 10.20
C ALA A 832 26.91 15.87 10.14
N TYR A 833 27.64 15.70 9.04
CA TYR A 833 28.56 14.57 8.85
C TYR A 833 29.60 14.50 10.00
N PRO A 834 29.75 13.35 10.68
CA PRO A 834 30.54 13.22 11.91
C PRO A 834 32.08 13.23 11.78
#